data_AF-A0A1Y1Q4P2-F1
#
_entry.id   AF-A0A1Y1Q4P2-F1
#
_cell.length_a   1.000
_cell.length_b   1.000
_cell.length_c   1.000
_cell.angle_alpha   90.00
_cell.angle_beta   90.00
_cell.angle_gamma   90.00
#
_symmetry.space_group_name_H-M   'P 1'
#
loop_
_entity.id
_entity.type
_entity.pdbx_description
1 polymer ?
#
loop_
_entity_poly.entity_id
_entity_poly.type
_entity_poly.pdbx_seq_one_letter_code
_entity_poly.pdbx_strand_id
1 'polypeptide(L)'
;MLYALTLAGFVFLFVTFFHFFYERLTSPANNHADELELYTNKRMDLYVSLFLSGLLFLWLYDYFPANIYSVTILVISIPTLIFSMWNIIADKISSSKLVFWWREQRDQKDWVKFGERVGLDVIVGTLMAVIFLQWLHEYPFLSNPEDASMDFAMQINQCDEGVTCSFPGKDKKRVPPNIVLLNIDDETYDKWGKPLLTPRKYLKQLIESVANDGARLIVVDVFLSQKTPTDGGLGYSDDELHLDDQELGNYLARYGQRSCGDKECPPIVLIRNSKPKNTKSDYFGVDEWPVSEMRPSFLDEIMKPSSPTSLIQWASPVFWISQFDGHLRRWWLWRPVCENGKPKFIPSVELLVASLASREDKDYKTALTELDHISSKEIDRDFVEQTSCPPTYEPKPLPKSIFLGDGNLEIKRDELRGGGVSQRIMFVMPWRGQSSRVIRVPAKFGSEDRYLTILPAYHYLKGSILSPISYIKDSVVIIGNSHYDTTDRHETPLGGMPGMLVLANGIYSLFLNGGQIESLGLKKAVAEFLLLLIFGLGVALINLASSPKIAPDWWRKRFGYWPAMFIVTGIIGGFLIFSSSRILRGGVWPWNEGGVWVDFSLPLVAIFFHHIVTRFHDLGKTVKEATTNELEAIARETDVREMATKMEKEKLVCQDELHKCKQDNTQLLLELQKSSKLRKE
;
A
#
# COMPACT_ATOMS: atom_id res chain seq x y z
N MET A 1 1.51 -1.66 -5.94
CA MET A 1 1.08 -3.08 -5.82
C MET A 1 1.91 -4.03 -6.68
N LEU A 2 2.13 -3.77 -7.99
CA LEU A 2 2.90 -4.68 -8.85
C LEU A 2 4.30 -4.94 -8.28
N TYR A 3 5.05 -3.94 -7.79
CA TYR A 3 6.38 -4.17 -7.19
C TYR A 3 6.36 -5.06 -5.94
N ALA A 4 5.35 -4.92 -5.06
CA ALA A 4 5.20 -5.78 -3.88
C ALA A 4 4.69 -7.19 -4.25
N LEU A 5 3.77 -7.31 -5.20
CA LEU A 5 3.36 -8.60 -5.81
C LEU A 5 4.48 -9.23 -6.64
N THR A 6 5.38 -8.41 -7.20
CA THR A 6 6.56 -8.83 -7.95
C THR A 6 7.63 -9.25 -6.99
N LEU A 7 7.84 -8.56 -5.87
CA LEU A 7 8.78 -8.98 -4.83
C LEU A 7 8.26 -10.22 -4.13
N ALA A 8 6.99 -10.28 -3.75
CA ALA A 8 6.36 -11.48 -3.22
C ALA A 8 6.35 -12.62 -4.25
N GLY A 9 6.07 -12.30 -5.52
CA GLY A 9 6.12 -13.21 -6.65
C GLY A 9 7.53 -13.67 -7.00
N PHE A 10 8.55 -12.83 -6.80
CA PHE A 10 9.97 -13.10 -7.06
C PHE A 10 10.57 -13.86 -5.89
N VAL A 11 10.26 -13.50 -4.64
CA VAL A 11 10.56 -14.31 -3.46
C VAL A 11 9.87 -15.66 -3.59
N PHE A 12 8.62 -15.70 -4.05
CA PHE A 12 7.91 -16.94 -4.32
C PHE A 12 8.57 -17.75 -5.44
N LEU A 13 8.85 -17.15 -6.59
CA LEU A 13 9.51 -17.81 -7.73
C LEU A 13 10.93 -18.24 -7.37
N PHE A 14 11.65 -17.46 -6.58
CA PHE A 14 12.98 -17.76 -6.05
C PHE A 14 12.93 -18.92 -5.07
N VAL A 15 12.02 -18.91 -4.08
CA VAL A 15 11.81 -20.00 -3.12
C VAL A 15 11.35 -21.26 -3.84
N THR A 16 10.47 -21.14 -4.84
CA THR A 16 9.97 -22.27 -5.65
C THR A 16 11.05 -22.81 -6.58
N PHE A 17 11.85 -21.94 -7.21
CA PHE A 17 13.00 -22.32 -8.03
C PHE A 17 14.04 -23.04 -7.18
N PHE A 18 14.40 -22.50 -6.02
CA PHE A 18 15.32 -23.15 -5.08
C PHE A 18 14.74 -24.46 -4.54
N HIS A 19 13.43 -24.55 -4.32
CA HIS A 19 12.78 -25.79 -3.93
C HIS A 19 12.98 -26.88 -4.98
N PHE A 20 12.68 -26.61 -6.25
CA PHE A 20 12.85 -27.58 -7.34
C PHE A 20 14.33 -27.85 -7.65
N PHE A 21 15.20 -26.84 -7.55
CA PHE A 21 16.64 -27.00 -7.71
C PHE A 21 17.23 -27.90 -6.60
N TYR A 22 16.79 -27.70 -5.36
CA TYR A 22 17.19 -28.53 -4.23
C TYR A 22 16.61 -29.95 -4.35
N GLU A 23 15.36 -30.10 -4.75
CA GLU A 23 14.74 -31.41 -5.02
C GLU A 23 15.50 -32.17 -6.12
N ARG A 24 15.97 -31.47 -7.15
CA ARG A 24 16.83 -32.04 -8.20
C ARG A 24 18.22 -32.43 -7.69
N LEU A 25 18.85 -31.61 -6.86
CA LEU A 25 20.18 -31.92 -6.30
C LEU A 25 20.15 -33.06 -5.28
N THR A 26 19.02 -33.26 -4.60
CA THR A 26 18.89 -34.23 -3.51
C THR A 26 18.16 -35.52 -3.92
N SER A 27 17.59 -35.59 -5.12
CA SER A 27 17.00 -36.84 -5.64
C SER A 27 18.12 -37.84 -5.97
N PRO A 28 18.16 -39.03 -5.34
CA PRO A 28 19.21 -40.01 -5.58
C PRO A 28 19.15 -40.53 -7.02
N ALA A 29 20.30 -40.51 -7.70
CA ALA A 29 20.47 -41.01 -9.07
C ALA A 29 20.42 -42.54 -9.10
N ASN A 30 19.24 -43.13 -8.95
CA ASN A 30 19.01 -44.57 -9.09
C ASN A 30 18.28 -44.89 -10.40
N ASN A 31 18.53 -46.09 -10.95
CA ASN A 31 18.18 -46.57 -12.30
C ASN A 31 16.66 -46.67 -12.65
N HIS A 32 15.78 -46.04 -11.89
CA HIS A 32 14.38 -45.73 -12.28
C HIS A 32 14.19 -44.24 -12.63
N ALA A 33 15.30 -43.54 -12.91
CA ALA A 33 15.36 -42.10 -13.16
C ALA A 33 14.62 -41.64 -14.42
N ASP A 34 14.55 -42.42 -15.50
CA ASP A 34 14.08 -41.91 -16.80
C ASP A 34 12.61 -41.40 -16.78
N GLU A 35 11.75 -42.10 -16.05
CA GLU A 35 10.36 -41.73 -15.67
C GLU A 35 10.24 -40.35 -15.03
N LEU A 36 10.94 -40.23 -13.90
CA LEU A 36 10.84 -39.11 -12.99
C LEU A 36 11.59 -37.91 -13.56
N GLU A 37 12.77 -38.11 -14.14
CA GLU A 37 13.65 -37.09 -14.68
C GLU A 37 13.02 -36.37 -15.88
N LEU A 38 12.31 -37.08 -16.77
CA LEU A 38 11.55 -36.45 -17.85
C LEU A 38 10.40 -35.57 -17.31
N TYR A 39 9.80 -35.97 -16.19
CA TYR A 39 8.68 -35.27 -15.57
C TYR A 39 9.13 -34.04 -14.78
N THR A 40 10.23 -34.14 -14.03
CA THR A 40 10.85 -33.02 -13.29
C THR A 40 11.45 -32.01 -14.25
N ASN A 41 12.05 -32.46 -15.37
CA ASN A 41 12.54 -31.56 -16.43
C ASN A 41 11.41 -30.76 -17.08
N LYS A 42 10.28 -31.38 -17.45
CA LYS A 42 9.13 -30.65 -18.03
C LYS A 42 8.50 -29.65 -17.07
N ARG A 43 8.48 -29.94 -15.75
CA ARG A 43 8.04 -28.98 -14.74
C ARG A 43 9.03 -27.84 -14.59
N MET A 44 10.33 -28.12 -14.49
CA MET A 44 11.38 -27.09 -14.47
C MET A 44 11.31 -26.21 -15.71
N ASP A 45 11.14 -26.78 -16.91
CA ASP A 45 11.01 -26.00 -18.15
C ASP A 45 9.75 -25.12 -18.14
N LEU A 46 8.62 -25.62 -17.64
CA LEU A 46 7.39 -24.82 -17.48
C LEU A 46 7.58 -23.69 -16.47
N TYR A 47 8.21 -23.95 -15.32
CA TYR A 47 8.45 -22.94 -14.28
C TYR A 47 9.51 -21.93 -14.67
N VAL A 48 10.60 -22.37 -15.30
CA VAL A 48 11.62 -21.50 -15.90
C VAL A 48 11.01 -20.69 -17.03
N SER A 49 10.14 -21.27 -17.87
CA SER A 49 9.42 -20.53 -18.92
C SER A 49 8.41 -19.52 -18.34
N LEU A 50 7.69 -19.86 -17.27
CA LEU A 50 6.82 -18.93 -16.55
C LEU A 50 7.61 -17.84 -15.83
N PHE A 51 8.77 -18.17 -15.26
CA PHE A 51 9.67 -17.23 -14.60
C PHE A 51 10.29 -16.26 -15.61
N LEU A 52 10.81 -16.78 -16.72
CA LEU A 52 11.35 -15.99 -17.83
C LEU A 52 10.24 -15.19 -18.51
N SER A 53 9.02 -15.74 -18.68
CA SER A 53 7.88 -14.98 -19.19
C SER A 53 7.45 -13.89 -18.20
N GLY A 54 7.52 -14.14 -16.89
CA GLY A 54 7.28 -13.15 -15.85
C GLY A 54 8.33 -12.03 -15.85
N LEU A 55 9.61 -12.38 -16.03
CA LEU A 55 10.70 -11.42 -16.22
C LEU A 55 10.54 -10.62 -17.52
N LEU A 56 10.17 -11.28 -18.62
CA LEU A 56 9.87 -10.62 -19.89
C LEU A 56 8.64 -9.71 -19.77
N PHE A 57 7.62 -10.14 -19.02
CA PHE A 57 6.41 -9.37 -18.71
C PHE A 57 6.73 -8.13 -17.87
N LEU A 58 7.61 -8.25 -16.87
CA LEU A 58 8.12 -7.12 -16.09
C LEU A 58 8.94 -6.16 -16.96
N TRP A 59 9.74 -6.69 -17.88
CA TRP A 59 10.54 -5.89 -18.80
C TRP A 59 9.66 -5.16 -19.84
N LEU A 60 8.55 -5.75 -20.26
CA LEU A 60 7.60 -5.16 -21.20
C LEU A 60 6.54 -4.25 -20.54
N TYR A 61 6.44 -4.27 -19.20
CA TYR A 61 5.42 -3.53 -18.45
C TYR A 61 5.44 -2.02 -18.74
N ASP A 62 6.61 -1.42 -18.88
CA ASP A 62 6.76 0.02 -19.15
C ASP A 62 6.23 0.43 -20.53
N TYR A 63 5.99 -0.53 -21.43
CA TYR A 63 5.66 -0.26 -22.83
C TYR A 63 4.17 -0.35 -23.18
N PHE A 64 3.30 -0.86 -22.29
CA PHE A 64 1.85 -0.91 -22.57
C PHE A 64 0.98 -0.47 -21.38
N PRO A 65 -0.18 0.17 -21.62
CA PRO A 65 -1.09 0.61 -20.55
C PRO A 65 -1.79 -0.57 -19.85
N ALA A 66 -1.95 -0.46 -18.52
CA ALA A 66 -2.56 -1.45 -17.61
C ALA A 66 -3.89 -2.07 -18.13
N ASN A 67 -4.68 -1.28 -18.84
CA ASN A 67 -6.01 -1.61 -19.34
C ASN A 67 -5.96 -2.75 -20.37
N ILE A 68 -4.94 -2.77 -21.24
CA ILE A 68 -4.77 -3.79 -22.28
C ILE A 68 -4.42 -5.14 -21.62
N TYR A 69 -3.64 -5.11 -20.54
CA TYR A 69 -3.28 -6.30 -19.79
C TYR A 69 -4.47 -6.89 -19.01
N SER A 70 -5.26 -6.05 -18.35
CA SER A 70 -6.49 -6.46 -17.66
C SER A 70 -7.46 -7.12 -18.64
N VAL A 71 -7.62 -6.55 -19.84
CA VAL A 71 -8.45 -7.11 -20.91
C VAL A 71 -7.88 -8.43 -21.43
N THR A 72 -6.56 -8.55 -21.60
CA THR A 72 -5.95 -9.81 -22.07
C THR A 72 -6.13 -10.93 -21.05
N ILE A 73 -5.96 -10.64 -19.75
CA ILE A 73 -6.20 -11.60 -18.66
C ILE A 73 -7.69 -11.93 -18.54
N LEU A 74 -8.60 -10.96 -18.63
CA LEU A 74 -10.04 -11.20 -18.56
C LEU A 74 -10.57 -11.94 -19.80
N VAL A 75 -10.12 -11.59 -21.00
CA VAL A 75 -10.68 -12.09 -22.26
C VAL A 75 -10.07 -13.43 -22.66
N ILE A 76 -8.83 -13.73 -22.28
CA ILE A 76 -8.20 -15.01 -22.62
C ILE A 76 -8.31 -15.96 -21.43
N SER A 77 -7.86 -15.57 -20.23
CA SER A 77 -7.80 -16.50 -19.09
C SER A 77 -9.17 -16.92 -18.60
N ILE A 78 -10.15 -16.01 -18.49
CA ILE A 78 -11.47 -16.34 -17.92
C ILE A 78 -12.30 -17.21 -18.88
N PRO A 79 -12.41 -16.94 -20.19
CA PRO A 79 -13.08 -17.85 -21.11
C PRO A 79 -12.39 -19.20 -21.22
N THR A 80 -11.06 -19.25 -21.14
CA THR A 80 -10.33 -20.54 -21.13
C THR A 80 -10.58 -21.31 -19.83
N LEU A 81 -10.65 -20.62 -18.68
CA LEU A 81 -11.02 -21.19 -17.39
C LEU A 81 -12.48 -21.63 -17.35
N ILE A 82 -13.42 -20.82 -17.86
CA ILE A 82 -14.84 -21.12 -17.94
C ILE A 82 -15.07 -22.28 -18.90
N PHE A 83 -14.42 -22.31 -20.07
CA PHE A 83 -14.51 -23.42 -21.01
C PHE A 83 -13.94 -24.71 -20.42
N SER A 84 -12.80 -24.63 -19.74
CA SER A 84 -12.21 -25.79 -19.06
C SER A 84 -13.07 -26.26 -17.88
N MET A 85 -13.67 -25.34 -17.11
CA MET A 85 -14.61 -25.67 -16.04
C MET A 85 -15.95 -26.19 -16.57
N TRP A 86 -16.47 -25.64 -17.67
CA TRP A 86 -17.73 -26.02 -18.29
C TRP A 86 -17.64 -27.42 -18.87
N ASN A 87 -16.55 -27.77 -19.53
CA ASN A 87 -16.32 -29.15 -19.98
C ASN A 87 -16.24 -30.12 -18.80
N ILE A 88 -15.68 -29.72 -17.65
CA ILE A 88 -15.62 -30.54 -16.43
C ILE A 88 -17.01 -30.67 -15.77
N ILE A 89 -17.79 -29.59 -15.73
CA ILE A 89 -19.13 -29.55 -15.13
C ILE A 89 -20.13 -30.30 -16.02
N ALA A 90 -20.07 -30.14 -17.34
CA ALA A 90 -20.93 -30.84 -18.30
C ALA A 90 -20.68 -32.36 -18.26
N ASP A 91 -19.43 -32.79 -18.14
CA ASP A 91 -19.07 -34.21 -18.00
C ASP A 91 -19.57 -34.80 -16.67
N LYS A 92 -19.55 -34.00 -15.58
CA LYS A 92 -20.01 -34.43 -14.24
C LYS A 92 -21.52 -34.37 -14.03
N ILE A 93 -22.22 -33.38 -14.58
CA ILE A 93 -23.69 -33.23 -14.48
C ILE A 93 -24.39 -34.37 -15.24
N SER A 94 -23.75 -34.96 -16.26
CA SER A 94 -24.27 -36.16 -16.92
C SER A 94 -24.19 -37.42 -16.04
N SER A 95 -23.39 -37.41 -14.95
CA SER A 95 -23.25 -38.54 -14.03
C SER A 95 -24.01 -38.29 -12.73
N SER A 96 -25.18 -38.91 -12.59
CA SER A 96 -26.10 -38.79 -11.43
C SER A 96 -25.56 -39.27 -10.06
N LYS A 97 -24.24 -39.48 -9.92
CA LYS A 97 -23.60 -40.07 -8.73
C LYS A 97 -23.10 -39.04 -7.69
N LEU A 98 -23.20 -37.75 -7.95
CA LEU A 98 -22.62 -36.71 -7.08
C LEU A 98 -23.31 -36.58 -5.71
N VAL A 99 -24.60 -36.93 -5.62
CA VAL A 99 -25.37 -36.89 -4.36
C VAL A 99 -25.10 -38.13 -3.48
N PHE A 100 -24.72 -39.26 -4.07
CA PHE A 100 -24.44 -40.51 -3.33
C PHE A 100 -23.03 -40.50 -2.72
N TRP A 101 -22.05 -39.91 -3.41
CA TRP A 101 -20.64 -39.91 -2.99
C TRP A 101 -20.37 -39.05 -1.73
N TRP A 102 -21.16 -38.00 -1.49
CA TRP A 102 -21.03 -37.14 -0.31
C TRP A 102 -21.45 -37.81 1.02
N ARG A 103 -22.18 -38.94 0.97
CA ARG A 103 -22.75 -39.57 2.17
C ARG A 103 -21.84 -40.64 2.80
N GLU A 104 -20.87 -41.17 2.05
CA GLU A 104 -20.15 -42.40 2.44
C GLU A 104 -18.68 -42.18 2.85
N GLN A 105 -18.11 -40.98 2.64
CA GLN A 105 -16.73 -40.66 3.02
C GLN A 105 -16.58 -39.76 4.25
N ARG A 106 -17.56 -39.74 5.16
CA ARG A 106 -17.53 -38.91 6.36
C ARG A 106 -16.74 -39.59 7.49
N ASP A 107 -15.47 -39.88 7.25
CA ASP A 107 -14.58 -40.42 8.28
C ASP A 107 -14.19 -39.28 9.24
N GLN A 108 -14.68 -39.35 10.48
CA GLN A 108 -14.64 -38.25 11.46
C GLN A 108 -13.21 -37.75 11.75
N LYS A 109 -12.20 -38.61 11.55
CA LYS A 109 -10.78 -38.28 11.78
C LYS A 109 -10.19 -37.25 10.81
N ASP A 110 -10.69 -37.18 9.57
CA ASP A 110 -10.15 -36.23 8.58
C ASP A 110 -10.63 -34.80 8.88
N TRP A 111 -11.85 -34.64 9.41
CA TRP A 111 -12.38 -33.33 9.83
C TRP A 111 -11.68 -32.77 11.07
N VAL A 112 -11.27 -33.63 12.00
CA VAL A 112 -10.49 -33.20 13.17
C VAL A 112 -9.12 -32.68 12.73
N LYS A 113 -8.40 -33.41 11.88
CA LYS A 113 -7.09 -32.96 11.33
C LYS A 113 -7.21 -31.69 10.49
N PHE A 114 -8.30 -31.55 9.75
CA PHE A 114 -8.61 -30.32 9.03
C PHE A 114 -8.78 -29.15 10.01
N GLY A 115 -9.62 -29.32 11.03
CA GLY A 115 -9.85 -28.30 12.06
C GLY A 115 -8.57 -27.91 12.81
N GLU A 116 -7.71 -28.87 13.13
CA GLU A 116 -6.41 -28.63 13.76
C GLU A 116 -5.50 -27.76 12.88
N ARG A 117 -5.44 -28.03 11.57
CA ARG A 117 -4.63 -27.23 10.62
C ARG A 117 -5.17 -25.82 10.46
N VAL A 118 -6.48 -25.68 10.25
CA VAL A 118 -7.11 -24.34 10.17
C VAL A 118 -6.92 -23.57 11.47
N GLY A 119 -7.09 -24.24 12.61
CA GLY A 119 -6.87 -23.65 13.93
C GLY A 119 -5.44 -23.14 14.09
N LEU A 120 -4.44 -23.94 13.70
CA LEU A 120 -3.03 -23.55 13.74
C LEU A 120 -2.75 -22.37 12.79
N ASP A 121 -3.23 -22.42 11.55
CA ASP A 121 -3.05 -21.34 10.57
C ASP A 121 -3.67 -20.03 11.07
N VAL A 122 -4.86 -20.07 11.67
CA VAL A 122 -5.53 -18.90 12.26
C VAL A 122 -4.78 -18.39 13.48
N ILE A 123 -4.29 -19.27 14.36
CA ILE A 123 -3.50 -18.87 15.54
C ILE A 123 -2.20 -18.20 15.10
N VAL A 124 -1.44 -18.83 14.18
CA VAL A 124 -0.19 -18.28 13.67
C VAL A 124 -0.44 -16.97 12.92
N GLY A 125 -1.45 -16.93 12.05
CA GLY A 125 -1.83 -15.73 11.32
C GLY A 125 -2.24 -14.58 12.24
N THR A 126 -3.03 -14.87 13.29
CA THR A 126 -3.46 -13.88 14.29
C THR A 126 -2.28 -13.41 15.13
N LEU A 127 -1.43 -14.33 15.62
CA LEU A 127 -0.25 -13.98 16.40
C LEU A 127 0.70 -13.10 15.59
N MET A 128 0.96 -13.48 14.33
CA MET A 128 1.76 -12.70 13.40
C MET A 128 1.12 -11.34 13.16
N ALA A 129 -0.18 -11.26 12.86
CA ALA A 129 -0.88 -9.99 12.70
C ALA A 129 -0.73 -9.10 13.94
N VAL A 130 -0.91 -9.64 15.16
CA VAL A 130 -0.72 -8.89 16.41
C VAL A 130 0.73 -8.40 16.55
N ILE A 131 1.73 -9.26 16.31
CA ILE A 131 3.15 -8.87 16.37
C ILE A 131 3.46 -7.78 15.34
N PHE A 132 2.97 -7.93 14.10
CA PHE A 132 3.19 -6.98 13.02
C PHE A 132 2.53 -5.63 13.34
N LEU A 133 1.25 -5.65 13.73
CA LEU A 133 0.48 -4.46 14.07
C LEU A 133 1.04 -3.72 15.27
N GLN A 134 1.54 -4.44 16.28
CA GLN A 134 2.01 -3.79 17.50
C GLN A 134 3.45 -3.31 17.37
N TRP A 135 4.35 -4.10 16.77
CA TRP A 135 5.80 -3.89 16.93
C TRP A 135 6.55 -3.64 15.63
N LEU A 136 6.01 -4.07 14.48
CA LEU A 136 6.77 -4.04 13.23
C LEU A 136 6.21 -3.07 12.18
N HIS A 137 5.02 -2.51 12.39
CA HIS A 137 4.40 -1.57 11.44
C HIS A 137 5.22 -0.30 11.19
N GLU A 138 6.10 0.09 12.13
CA GLU A 138 7.00 1.24 11.98
C GLU A 138 8.14 0.97 10.97
N TYR A 139 8.42 -0.30 10.62
CA TYR A 139 9.53 -0.62 9.73
C TYR A 139 9.18 -0.43 8.24
N PRO A 140 10.06 0.21 7.44
CA PRO A 140 9.81 0.50 6.02
C PRO A 140 9.42 -0.70 5.16
N PHE A 141 9.97 -1.89 5.44
CA PHE A 141 9.68 -3.09 4.63
C PHE A 141 8.24 -3.59 4.78
N LEU A 142 7.52 -3.17 5.82
CA LEU A 142 6.12 -3.55 6.08
C LEU A 142 5.15 -2.44 5.70
N SER A 143 5.52 -1.19 5.96
CA SER A 143 4.70 -0.04 5.53
C SER A 143 4.65 0.10 4.00
N ASN A 144 5.67 -0.35 3.25
CA ASN A 144 5.67 -0.30 1.79
C ASN A 144 4.58 -1.19 1.13
N PRO A 145 4.38 -2.47 1.52
CA PRO A 145 3.23 -3.27 1.08
C PRO A 145 1.88 -2.65 1.43
N GLU A 146 1.73 -2.12 2.65
CA GLU A 146 0.52 -1.45 3.09
C GLU A 146 0.23 -0.24 2.20
N ASP A 147 1.22 0.63 2.00
CA ASP A 147 1.18 1.77 1.09
C ASP A 147 0.76 1.36 -0.32
N ALA A 148 1.41 0.33 -0.86
CA ALA A 148 1.16 -0.17 -2.20
C ALA A 148 -0.26 -0.72 -2.38
N SER A 149 -0.86 -1.25 -1.31
CA SER A 149 -2.22 -1.78 -1.30
C SER A 149 -3.27 -0.68 -1.14
N MET A 150 -3.00 0.33 -0.30
CA MET A 150 -3.81 1.54 -0.18
C MET A 150 -3.83 2.33 -1.48
N ASP A 151 -2.69 2.48 -2.15
CA ASP A 151 -2.58 3.18 -3.44
C ASP A 151 -3.43 2.51 -4.50
N PHE A 152 -3.41 1.19 -4.57
CA PHE A 152 -4.26 0.43 -5.48
C PHE A 152 -5.75 0.58 -5.13
N ALA A 153 -6.09 0.54 -3.84
CA ALA A 153 -7.45 0.80 -3.40
C ALA A 153 -7.90 2.23 -3.82
N MET A 154 -7.04 3.24 -3.70
CA MET A 154 -7.31 4.60 -4.15
C MET A 154 -7.49 4.69 -5.67
N GLN A 155 -6.64 4.04 -6.46
CA GLN A 155 -6.75 4.00 -7.93
C GLN A 155 -8.08 3.39 -8.40
N ILE A 156 -8.53 2.29 -7.78
CA ILE A 156 -9.84 1.68 -8.09
C ILE A 156 -11.00 2.62 -7.72
N ASN A 157 -10.77 3.46 -6.72
CA ASN A 157 -11.78 4.34 -6.11
C ASN A 157 -11.56 5.81 -6.44
N GLN A 158 -10.89 6.13 -7.55
CA GLN A 158 -10.78 7.51 -7.99
C GLN A 158 -12.14 8.01 -8.50
N CYS A 159 -12.39 9.31 -8.35
CA CYS A 159 -13.57 9.96 -8.91
C CYS A 159 -13.36 10.22 -10.39
N ASP A 160 -14.24 9.66 -11.23
CA ASP A 160 -14.23 9.94 -12.67
C ASP A 160 -15.02 11.22 -12.98
N GLU A 161 -14.55 11.96 -14.00
CA GLU A 161 -15.29 13.12 -14.52
C GLU A 161 -16.68 12.68 -15.01
N GLY A 162 -17.72 13.41 -14.59
CA GLY A 162 -19.11 13.08 -14.93
C GLY A 162 -19.70 11.91 -14.13
N VAL A 163 -18.92 11.23 -13.28
CA VAL A 163 -19.42 10.20 -12.37
C VAL A 163 -19.44 10.75 -10.96
N THR A 164 -20.63 10.79 -10.35
CA THR A 164 -20.78 11.22 -8.96
C THR A 164 -20.13 10.22 -8.02
N CYS A 165 -19.06 10.65 -7.37
CA CYS A 165 -18.39 9.88 -6.33
C CYS A 165 -19.28 9.78 -5.10
N SER A 166 -19.63 8.58 -4.63
CA SER A 166 -20.48 8.43 -3.45
C SER A 166 -19.70 8.02 -2.21
N PHE A 167 -19.85 8.81 -1.15
CA PHE A 167 -19.33 8.57 0.19
C PHE A 167 -20.52 8.39 1.16
N PRO A 168 -21.03 7.16 1.30
CA PRO A 168 -22.19 6.87 2.15
C PRO A 168 -21.91 7.10 3.64
N GLY A 169 -22.98 7.33 4.41
CA GLY A 169 -22.97 7.14 5.87
C GLY A 169 -22.31 8.22 6.72
N LYS A 170 -21.94 9.38 6.17
CA LYS A 170 -21.23 10.41 6.93
C LYS A 170 -22.17 11.32 7.72
N ASP A 171 -21.81 11.55 8.98
CA ASP A 171 -22.33 12.65 9.78
C ASP A 171 -22.18 13.95 8.98
N LYS A 172 -23.20 14.82 9.00
CA LYS A 172 -23.16 16.14 8.34
C LYS A 172 -21.93 16.94 8.77
N LYS A 173 -21.47 16.75 10.00
CA LYS A 173 -20.27 17.35 10.58
C LYS A 173 -18.96 16.91 9.93
N ARG A 174 -18.94 15.75 9.27
CA ARG A 174 -17.78 15.17 8.55
C ARG A 174 -17.85 15.40 7.04
N VAL A 175 -18.80 16.20 6.56
CA VAL A 175 -18.89 16.54 5.14
C VAL A 175 -17.86 17.63 4.83
N PRO A 176 -16.94 17.41 3.85
CA PRO A 176 -15.97 18.42 3.48
C PRO A 176 -16.66 19.69 2.95
N PRO A 177 -16.06 20.87 3.13
CA PRO A 177 -16.57 22.10 2.51
C PRO A 177 -16.49 22.00 0.99
N ASN A 178 -17.24 22.85 0.29
CA ASN A 178 -16.99 23.05 -1.15
C ASN A 178 -15.59 23.61 -1.33
N ILE A 179 -14.80 23.02 -2.23
CA ILE A 179 -13.45 23.49 -2.55
C ILE A 179 -13.43 24.00 -3.99
N VAL A 180 -12.92 25.21 -4.17
CA VAL A 180 -12.66 25.81 -5.47
C VAL A 180 -11.17 26.01 -5.65
N LEU A 181 -10.62 25.49 -6.75
CA LEU A 181 -9.24 25.77 -7.15
C LEU A 181 -9.26 26.90 -8.18
N LEU A 182 -8.71 28.06 -7.83
CA LEU A 182 -8.37 29.09 -8.80
C LEU A 182 -7.00 28.79 -9.38
N ASN A 183 -7.03 28.16 -10.54
CA ASN A 183 -5.88 27.57 -11.17
C ASN A 183 -5.13 28.58 -12.05
N ILE A 184 -3.87 28.85 -11.72
CA ILE A 184 -2.93 29.51 -12.62
C ILE A 184 -2.38 28.42 -13.55
N ASP A 185 -3.13 28.13 -14.59
CA ASP A 185 -2.82 27.16 -15.67
C ASP A 185 -1.88 27.73 -16.73
N ASP A 186 -1.50 26.92 -17.73
CA ASP A 186 -0.60 27.35 -18.82
C ASP A 186 -1.18 28.56 -19.57
N GLU A 187 -2.51 28.61 -19.78
CA GLU A 187 -3.14 29.76 -20.43
C GLU A 187 -3.00 31.02 -19.56
N THR A 188 -3.31 30.96 -18.27
CA THR A 188 -3.15 32.09 -17.35
C THR A 188 -1.69 32.55 -17.31
N TYR A 189 -0.74 31.60 -17.22
CA TYR A 189 0.69 31.87 -17.25
C TYR A 189 1.14 32.58 -18.53
N ASP A 190 0.68 32.11 -19.68
CA ASP A 190 0.92 32.71 -21.00
C ASP A 190 0.35 34.13 -21.08
N LYS A 191 -0.90 34.33 -20.63
CA LYS A 191 -1.56 35.65 -20.62
C LYS A 191 -0.90 36.64 -19.67
N TRP A 192 -0.23 36.15 -18.63
CA TRP A 192 0.57 36.97 -17.71
C TRP A 192 2.00 37.22 -18.21
N GLY A 193 2.36 36.72 -19.39
CA GLY A 193 3.66 36.96 -20.02
C GLY A 193 4.76 36.02 -19.53
N LYS A 194 4.42 34.83 -19.03
CA LYS A 194 5.36 33.81 -18.52
C LYS A 194 6.35 34.36 -17.49
N PRO A 195 5.87 35.04 -16.44
CA PRO A 195 6.74 35.65 -15.45
C PRO A 195 7.49 34.58 -14.64
N LEU A 196 8.69 34.90 -14.15
CA LEU A 196 9.44 33.96 -13.30
C LEU A 196 8.73 33.70 -11.96
N LEU A 197 8.05 34.71 -11.42
CA LEU A 197 7.25 34.64 -10.21
C LEU A 197 5.79 34.98 -10.54
N THR A 198 4.83 34.38 -9.85
CA THR A 198 3.41 34.78 -9.95
C THR A 198 3.27 36.29 -9.72
N PRO A 199 2.76 37.11 -10.66
CA PRO A 199 2.77 38.56 -10.51
C PRO A 199 1.90 39.01 -9.33
N ARG A 200 2.45 39.80 -8.41
CA ARG A 200 1.79 40.12 -7.13
C ARG A 200 0.56 40.99 -7.31
N LYS A 201 0.53 41.83 -8.35
CA LYS A 201 -0.66 42.57 -8.76
C LYS A 201 -1.86 41.65 -9.06
N TYR A 202 -1.66 40.59 -9.85
CA TYR A 202 -2.74 39.64 -10.15
C TYR A 202 -3.11 38.78 -8.95
N LEU A 203 -2.11 38.39 -8.14
CA LEU A 203 -2.39 37.65 -6.91
C LEU A 203 -3.24 38.47 -5.92
N LYS A 204 -2.93 39.76 -5.73
CA LYS A 204 -3.76 40.69 -4.97
C LYS A 204 -5.19 40.71 -5.52
N GLN A 205 -5.35 40.91 -6.83
CA GLN A 205 -6.67 40.97 -7.48
C GLN A 205 -7.47 39.68 -7.27
N LEU A 206 -6.82 38.51 -7.33
CA LEU A 206 -7.45 37.22 -7.06
C LEU A 206 -7.96 37.14 -5.62
N ILE A 207 -7.10 37.43 -4.63
CA ILE A 207 -7.47 37.40 -3.21
C ILE A 207 -8.62 38.36 -2.93
N GLU A 208 -8.53 39.59 -3.45
CA GLU A 208 -9.55 40.63 -3.27
C GLU A 208 -10.88 40.25 -3.92
N SER A 209 -10.87 39.72 -5.14
CA SER A 209 -12.08 39.27 -5.82
C SER A 209 -12.74 38.10 -5.08
N VAL A 210 -11.95 37.12 -4.66
CA VAL A 210 -12.44 35.94 -3.92
C VAL A 210 -13.06 36.33 -2.57
N ALA A 211 -12.42 37.26 -1.85
CA ALA A 211 -12.97 37.78 -0.60
C ALA A 211 -14.31 38.50 -0.83
N ASN A 212 -14.40 39.35 -1.85
CA ASN A 212 -15.61 40.10 -2.18
C ASN A 212 -16.77 39.20 -2.65
N ASP A 213 -16.45 38.13 -3.38
CA ASP A 213 -17.39 37.11 -3.85
C ASP A 213 -17.92 36.22 -2.71
N GLY A 214 -17.40 36.39 -1.48
CA GLY A 214 -17.92 35.76 -0.28
C GLY A 214 -17.40 34.34 -0.07
N ALA A 215 -16.14 34.08 -0.44
CA ALA A 215 -15.45 32.87 -0.01
C ALA A 215 -15.55 32.69 1.52
N ARG A 216 -15.55 31.44 1.97
CA ARG A 216 -15.49 31.12 3.41
C ARG A 216 -14.07 31.25 3.94
N LEU A 217 -13.10 30.79 3.17
CA LEU A 217 -11.68 30.75 3.51
C LEU A 217 -10.86 30.84 2.22
N ILE A 218 -9.72 31.51 2.27
CA ILE A 218 -8.79 31.63 1.14
C ILE A 218 -7.47 30.96 1.50
N VAL A 219 -6.97 30.07 0.64
CA VAL A 219 -5.64 29.47 0.74
C VAL A 219 -4.81 29.95 -0.45
N VAL A 220 -3.62 30.47 -0.18
CA VAL A 220 -2.71 30.98 -1.21
C VAL A 220 -1.51 30.05 -1.29
N ASP A 221 -1.57 29.13 -2.26
CA ASP A 221 -0.53 28.16 -2.61
C ASP A 221 0.48 28.79 -3.58
N VAL A 222 1.05 29.91 -3.16
CA VAL A 222 2.06 30.67 -3.90
C VAL A 222 3.14 31.11 -2.93
N PHE A 223 4.40 30.77 -3.21
CA PHE A 223 5.51 31.19 -2.35
C PHE A 223 5.75 32.71 -2.42
N LEU A 224 5.64 33.36 -1.26
CA LEU A 224 5.88 34.80 -1.08
C LEU A 224 7.22 35.10 -0.39
N SER A 225 8.09 34.10 -0.27
CA SER A 225 9.42 34.25 0.34
C SER A 225 10.43 35.05 -0.50
N GLN A 226 10.21 35.16 -1.81
CA GLN A 226 11.07 35.90 -2.73
C GLN A 226 10.41 37.24 -3.08
N LYS A 227 11.21 38.32 -2.99
CA LYS A 227 10.88 39.63 -3.55
C LYS A 227 10.84 39.54 -5.07
N THR A 228 9.94 40.30 -5.68
CA THR A 228 9.93 40.49 -7.13
C THR A 228 11.23 41.21 -7.54
N PRO A 229 12.02 40.70 -8.50
CA PRO A 229 13.25 41.35 -8.94
C PRO A 229 13.01 42.79 -9.40
N THR A 230 13.84 43.72 -8.94
CA THR A 230 13.78 45.15 -9.30
C THR A 230 14.71 45.52 -10.46
N ASP A 231 15.57 44.59 -10.90
CA ASP A 231 16.68 44.78 -11.84
C ASP A 231 16.29 45.05 -13.31
N GLY A 232 15.04 45.39 -13.57
CA GLY A 232 14.55 45.80 -14.89
C GLY A 232 15.00 47.18 -15.38
N GLY A 233 16.04 47.77 -14.78
CA GLY A 233 16.55 49.11 -15.14
C GLY A 233 15.77 50.29 -14.55
N LEU A 234 14.92 50.05 -13.54
CA LEU A 234 14.10 51.10 -12.90
C LEU A 234 14.78 51.80 -11.71
N GLY A 235 16.02 51.44 -11.36
CA GLY A 235 16.84 52.18 -10.38
C GLY A 235 16.40 52.04 -8.92
N TYR A 236 15.71 50.96 -8.55
CA TYR A 236 15.41 50.66 -7.15
C TYR A 236 16.70 50.33 -6.37
N SER A 237 16.74 50.74 -5.11
CA SER A 237 17.78 50.24 -4.18
C SER A 237 17.45 48.81 -3.74
N ASP A 238 18.47 48.03 -3.36
CA ASP A 238 18.31 46.64 -2.88
C ASP A 238 17.36 46.52 -1.66
N ASP A 239 17.15 47.63 -0.95
CA ASP A 239 16.28 47.72 0.22
C ASP A 239 14.81 48.01 -0.14
N GLU A 240 14.53 48.54 -1.34
CA GLU A 240 13.17 48.88 -1.76
C GLU A 240 12.41 47.67 -2.29
N LEU A 241 11.16 47.51 -1.84
CA LEU A 241 10.26 46.51 -2.40
C LEU A 241 9.74 46.98 -3.77
N HIS A 242 9.63 46.05 -4.72
CA HIS A 242 8.94 46.29 -5.97
C HIS A 242 7.50 46.79 -5.70
N LEU A 243 6.99 47.69 -6.56
CA LEU A 243 5.68 48.33 -6.36
C LEU A 243 4.55 47.31 -6.16
N ASP A 244 4.54 46.23 -6.93
CA ASP A 244 3.52 45.17 -6.80
C ASP A 244 3.62 44.39 -5.48
N ASP A 245 4.82 44.17 -4.95
CA ASP A 245 5.02 43.53 -3.64
C ASP A 245 4.51 44.46 -2.53
N GLN A 246 4.82 45.75 -2.64
CA GLN A 246 4.34 46.78 -1.72
C GLN A 246 2.81 46.91 -1.77
N GLU A 247 2.21 46.86 -2.96
CA GLU A 247 0.76 46.94 -3.13
C GLU A 247 0.04 45.75 -2.50
N LEU A 248 0.54 44.53 -2.73
CA LEU A 248 0.03 43.32 -2.08
C LEU A 248 0.21 43.39 -0.56
N GLY A 249 1.40 43.76 -0.09
CA GLY A 249 1.69 43.92 1.33
C GLY A 249 0.75 44.93 2.01
N ASN A 250 0.59 46.11 1.42
CA ASN A 250 -0.32 47.15 1.92
C ASN A 250 -1.80 46.74 1.91
N TYR A 251 -2.20 45.90 0.97
CA TYR A 251 -3.54 45.31 0.95
C TYR A 251 -3.72 44.35 2.13
N LEU A 252 -2.78 43.41 2.32
CA LEU A 252 -2.83 42.42 3.40
C LEU A 252 -2.71 43.07 4.78
N ALA A 253 -1.90 44.11 4.94
CA ALA A 253 -1.77 44.86 6.20
C ALA A 253 -3.08 45.49 6.67
N ARG A 254 -3.96 45.86 5.73
CA ARG A 254 -5.27 46.50 5.98
C ARG A 254 -6.44 45.52 5.85
N TYR A 255 -6.15 44.25 5.61
CA TYR A 255 -7.15 43.20 5.48
C TYR A 255 -7.93 43.03 6.79
N GLY A 256 -9.24 42.84 6.69
CA GLY A 256 -10.14 42.82 7.84
C GLY A 256 -10.64 44.19 8.31
N GLN A 257 -9.91 45.29 8.07
CA GLN A 257 -10.36 46.63 8.47
C GLN A 257 -11.26 47.31 7.43
N ARG A 258 -10.93 47.16 6.13
CA ARG A 258 -11.60 47.90 5.04
C ARG A 258 -11.80 47.09 3.76
N SER A 259 -11.13 45.94 3.63
CA SER A 259 -11.00 45.24 2.35
C SER A 259 -12.24 44.46 1.90
N CYS A 260 -13.22 44.20 2.77
CA CYS A 260 -14.40 43.37 2.45
C CYS A 260 -15.73 44.16 2.55
N GLY A 261 -15.66 45.49 2.60
CA GLY A 261 -16.84 46.35 2.76
C GLY A 261 -17.58 46.08 4.07
N ASP A 262 -18.90 45.96 4.01
CA ASP A 262 -19.77 45.67 5.17
C ASP A 262 -19.79 44.17 5.55
N LYS A 263 -19.11 43.31 4.78
CA LYS A 263 -19.04 41.87 5.05
C LYS A 263 -17.82 41.53 5.89
N GLU A 264 -17.94 40.50 6.71
CA GLU A 264 -16.81 39.91 7.40
C GLU A 264 -15.81 39.32 6.40
N CYS A 265 -14.53 39.66 6.56
CA CYS A 265 -13.49 39.14 5.70
C CYS A 265 -13.21 37.66 5.99
N PRO A 266 -13.11 36.79 4.97
CA PRO A 266 -12.68 35.41 5.18
C PRO A 266 -11.20 35.37 5.61
N PRO A 267 -10.80 34.41 6.46
CA PRO A 267 -9.40 34.21 6.77
C PRO A 267 -8.58 33.85 5.53
N ILE A 268 -7.30 34.20 5.57
CA ILE A 268 -6.32 33.87 4.53
C ILE A 268 -5.24 32.98 5.13
N VAL A 269 -5.03 31.81 4.53
CA VAL A 269 -3.92 30.92 4.81
C VAL A 269 -2.85 31.14 3.73
N LEU A 270 -1.69 31.64 4.15
CA LEU A 270 -0.51 31.78 3.31
C LEU A 270 0.44 30.61 3.55
N ILE A 271 1.04 30.08 2.49
CA ILE A 271 2.07 29.03 2.64
C ILE A 271 3.45 29.64 2.89
N ARG A 272 4.24 29.05 3.79
CA ARG A 272 5.62 29.47 4.04
C ARG A 272 6.59 28.32 3.79
N ASN A 273 7.57 28.57 2.92
CA ASN A 273 8.63 27.60 2.68
C ASN A 273 9.69 27.67 3.79
N SER A 274 10.40 26.57 3.98
CA SER A 274 11.60 26.48 4.81
C SER A 274 12.85 26.50 3.95
N LYS A 275 13.98 26.96 4.49
CA LYS A 275 15.28 26.77 3.82
C LYS A 275 15.55 25.28 3.71
N PRO A 276 15.92 24.76 2.53
CA PRO A 276 16.39 23.39 2.42
C PRO A 276 17.64 23.24 3.30
N LYS A 277 17.74 22.14 4.05
CA LYS A 277 19.01 21.82 4.70
C LYS A 277 19.98 21.33 3.63
N ASN A 278 21.27 21.60 3.81
CA ASN A 278 22.34 20.95 3.05
C ASN A 278 22.49 19.46 3.42
N THR A 279 21.39 18.76 3.68
CA THR A 279 21.37 17.31 3.78
C THR A 279 21.35 16.78 2.35
N LYS A 280 22.26 15.85 2.03
CA LYS A 280 22.41 15.28 0.67
C LYS A 280 21.15 14.55 0.16
N SER A 281 20.11 14.41 0.99
CA SER A 281 18.84 13.80 0.63
C SER A 281 17.67 14.61 1.24
N ASP A 282 16.64 14.86 0.44
CA ASP A 282 15.30 15.32 0.89
C ASP A 282 14.49 14.19 1.56
N TYR A 283 15.12 13.03 1.73
CA TYR A 283 14.56 11.85 2.35
C TYR A 283 14.89 11.86 3.85
N PHE A 284 13.86 11.88 4.70
CA PHE A 284 14.00 11.87 6.16
C PHE A 284 13.44 10.57 6.75
N GLY A 285 14.14 10.04 7.76
CA GLY A 285 13.66 8.91 8.53
C GLY A 285 12.36 9.26 9.26
N VAL A 286 11.52 8.26 9.48
CA VAL A 286 10.24 8.44 10.17
C VAL A 286 10.43 8.94 11.61
N ASP A 287 11.56 8.56 12.22
CA ASP A 287 11.88 8.77 13.63
C ASP A 287 12.59 10.10 13.91
N GLU A 288 13.16 10.76 12.88
CA GLU A 288 13.89 12.03 13.04
C GLU A 288 13.46 13.05 12.00
N TRP A 289 12.76 14.09 12.45
CA TRP A 289 12.23 15.14 11.59
C TRP A 289 13.20 16.31 11.49
N PRO A 290 13.44 16.85 10.28
CA PRO A 290 14.31 18.01 10.12
C PRO A 290 13.64 19.28 10.65
N VAL A 291 14.22 19.89 11.69
CA VAL A 291 13.79 21.21 12.15
C VAL A 291 14.38 22.26 11.20
N SER A 292 13.56 22.70 10.25
CA SER A 292 14.01 23.56 9.16
C SER A 292 13.84 25.04 9.53
N GLU A 293 14.79 25.88 9.13
CA GLU A 293 14.67 27.33 9.32
C GLU A 293 13.59 27.88 8.38
N MET A 294 12.64 28.64 8.92
CA MET A 294 11.63 29.29 8.09
C MET A 294 12.28 30.33 7.19
N ARG A 295 11.91 30.35 5.90
CA ARG A 295 12.41 31.37 4.99
C ARG A 295 11.69 32.69 5.30
N PRO A 296 12.42 33.80 5.49
CA PRO A 296 11.81 35.11 5.61
C PRO A 296 10.97 35.43 4.37
N SER A 297 9.91 36.20 4.60
CA SER A 297 9.01 36.72 3.57
C SER A 297 9.09 38.24 3.58
N PHE A 298 8.92 38.88 2.43
CA PHE A 298 8.79 40.35 2.38
C PHE A 298 7.54 40.85 3.14
N LEU A 299 6.60 39.94 3.42
CA LEU A 299 5.43 40.23 4.24
C LEU A 299 5.71 40.22 5.74
N ASP A 300 6.82 39.65 6.22
CA ASP A 300 7.10 39.51 7.66
C ASP A 300 7.21 40.89 8.34
N GLU A 301 7.78 41.88 7.65
CA GLU A 301 7.88 43.26 8.14
C GLU A 301 6.54 43.99 8.16
N ILE A 302 5.64 43.59 7.26
CA ILE A 302 4.35 44.22 7.02
C ILE A 302 3.28 43.64 7.96
N MET A 303 3.37 42.35 8.26
CA MET A 303 2.40 41.58 9.06
C MET A 303 2.76 41.52 10.56
N LYS A 304 3.31 42.61 11.12
CA LYS A 304 3.74 42.61 12.53
C LYS A 304 2.57 42.25 13.48
N PRO A 305 2.84 41.56 14.61
CA PRO A 305 1.81 41.07 15.55
C PRO A 305 0.87 42.14 16.13
N SER A 306 1.27 43.41 16.08
CA SER A 306 0.46 44.57 16.50
C SER A 306 -0.62 44.98 15.49
N SER A 307 -0.64 44.35 14.31
CA SER A 307 -1.62 44.60 13.27
C SER A 307 -2.90 43.77 13.49
N PRO A 308 -4.10 44.24 13.10
CA PRO A 308 -5.35 43.47 13.15
C PRO A 308 -5.41 42.29 12.16
N THR A 309 -4.26 41.79 11.72
CA THR A 309 -4.07 40.67 10.80
C THR A 309 -4.32 39.30 11.45
N SER A 310 -5.16 39.22 12.49
CA SER A 310 -5.51 37.93 13.11
C SER A 310 -6.12 36.95 12.11
N LEU A 311 -6.68 37.45 11.00
CA LEU A 311 -7.28 36.65 9.94
C LEU A 311 -6.27 36.08 8.93
N ILE A 312 -5.00 36.49 8.96
CA ILE A 312 -3.98 35.99 8.02
C ILE A 312 -2.99 35.12 8.78
N GLN A 313 -2.82 33.87 8.32
CA GLN A 313 -2.05 32.86 9.04
C GLN A 313 -1.08 32.15 8.11
N TRP A 314 0.12 31.86 8.62
CA TRP A 314 1.10 31.05 7.91
C TRP A 314 0.88 29.57 8.18
N ALA A 315 0.98 28.76 7.14
CA ALA A 315 0.94 27.31 7.22
C ALA A 315 2.10 26.67 6.44
N SER A 316 2.43 25.43 6.80
CA SER A 316 3.43 24.62 6.09
C SER A 316 2.78 23.89 4.91
N PRO A 317 3.31 24.02 3.67
CA PRO A 317 2.87 23.24 2.52
C PRO A 317 3.62 21.90 2.37
N VAL A 318 4.43 21.52 3.35
CA VAL A 318 5.33 20.37 3.23
C VAL A 318 4.62 19.06 3.55
N PHE A 319 4.81 18.11 2.64
CA PHE A 319 4.35 16.74 2.75
C PHE A 319 5.52 15.78 2.94
N TRP A 320 5.20 14.56 3.35
CA TRP A 320 6.15 13.48 3.41
C TRP A 320 6.12 12.67 2.10
N ILE A 321 7.29 12.62 1.47
CA ILE A 321 7.54 11.88 0.23
C ILE A 321 8.22 10.56 0.58
N SER A 322 7.67 9.46 0.09
CA SER A 322 8.22 8.12 0.27
C SER A 322 9.64 8.02 -0.29
N GLN A 323 10.57 7.54 0.51
CA GLN A 323 11.96 7.30 0.07
C GLN A 323 12.07 6.14 -0.92
N PHE A 324 11.10 5.23 -0.93
CA PHE A 324 11.17 4.00 -1.70
C PHE A 324 10.85 4.22 -3.19
N ASP A 325 9.89 5.10 -3.47
CA ASP A 325 9.32 5.30 -4.81
C ASP A 325 8.96 6.75 -5.13
N GLY A 326 9.34 7.71 -4.27
CA GLY A 326 9.15 9.14 -4.53
C GLY A 326 7.71 9.63 -4.50
N HIS A 327 6.75 8.81 -4.06
CA HIS A 327 5.34 9.21 -4.02
C HIS A 327 5.01 9.98 -2.74
N LEU A 328 4.30 11.09 -2.90
CA LEU A 328 3.71 11.88 -1.83
C LEU A 328 2.44 11.20 -1.34
N ARG A 329 2.41 10.88 -0.04
CA ARG A 329 1.33 10.08 0.56
C ARG A 329 0.83 10.55 1.89
N ARG A 330 1.65 11.31 2.62
CA ARG A 330 1.36 11.66 4.01
C ARG A 330 1.61 13.15 4.22
N TRP A 331 0.82 13.74 5.10
CA TRP A 331 1.03 15.11 5.58
C TRP A 331 1.78 15.10 6.91
N TRP A 332 2.32 16.25 7.29
CA TRP A 332 2.70 16.55 8.67
C TRP A 332 1.72 17.57 9.23
N LEU A 333 0.79 17.13 10.07
CA LEU A 333 -0.25 18.02 10.59
C LEU A 333 0.36 19.19 11.36
N TRP A 334 1.43 18.93 12.11
CA TRP A 334 2.31 19.94 12.68
C TRP A 334 3.74 19.67 12.28
N ARG A 335 4.43 20.73 11.87
CA ARG A 335 5.83 20.65 11.46
C ARG A 335 6.71 21.40 12.45
N PRO A 336 7.79 20.79 12.95
CA PRO A 336 8.78 21.48 13.76
C PRO A 336 9.61 22.38 12.85
N VAL A 337 9.70 23.66 13.21
CA VAL A 337 10.46 24.67 12.46
C VAL A 337 11.26 25.54 13.42
N CYS A 338 12.28 26.18 12.87
CA CYS A 338 13.03 27.21 13.55
C CYS A 338 12.63 28.58 12.99
N GLU A 339 12.15 29.47 13.85
CA GLU A 339 11.87 30.86 13.48
C GLU A 339 12.58 31.80 14.45
N ASN A 340 13.39 32.71 13.91
CA ASN A 340 14.18 33.67 14.69
C ASN A 340 15.03 32.99 15.78
N GLY A 341 15.61 31.83 15.46
CA GLY A 341 16.43 31.03 16.37
C GLY A 341 15.65 30.25 17.43
N LYS A 342 14.31 30.34 17.44
CA LYS A 342 13.46 29.64 18.40
C LYS A 342 12.70 28.48 17.73
N PRO A 343 12.69 27.30 18.35
CA PRO A 343 11.88 26.18 17.90
C PRO A 343 10.39 26.47 18.11
N LYS A 344 9.58 26.10 17.12
CA LYS A 344 8.11 26.18 17.19
C LYS A 344 7.48 25.12 16.29
N PHE A 345 6.20 24.86 16.50
CA PHE A 345 5.40 24.10 15.53
C PHE A 345 4.59 25.05 14.64
N ILE A 346 4.55 24.74 13.35
CA ILE A 346 3.65 25.39 12.40
C ILE A 346 2.62 24.35 11.90
N PRO A 347 1.32 24.68 11.87
CA PRO A 347 0.33 23.75 11.32
C PRO A 347 0.50 23.58 9.81
N SER A 348 0.09 22.43 9.30
CA SER A 348 -0.16 22.23 7.87
C SER A 348 -1.33 23.07 7.37
N VAL A 349 -1.39 23.26 6.05
CA VAL A 349 -2.52 23.92 5.40
C VAL A 349 -3.80 23.15 5.68
N GLU A 350 -3.76 21.82 5.57
CA GLU A 350 -4.90 20.93 5.79
C GLU A 350 -5.47 21.09 7.19
N LEU A 351 -4.63 21.02 8.21
CA LEU A 351 -5.04 21.15 9.61
C LEU A 351 -5.67 22.51 9.89
N LEU A 352 -5.04 23.58 9.41
CA LEU A 352 -5.51 24.94 9.62
C LEU A 352 -6.85 25.19 8.91
N VAL A 353 -6.97 24.75 7.64
CA VAL A 353 -8.22 24.82 6.89
C VAL A 353 -9.30 23.99 7.57
N ALA A 354 -8.98 22.78 8.00
CA ALA A 354 -9.94 21.89 8.65
C ALA A 354 -10.43 22.50 9.97
N SER A 355 -9.57 23.09 10.78
CA SER A 355 -9.94 23.82 12.01
C SER A 355 -10.89 24.99 11.72
N LEU A 356 -10.60 25.79 10.70
CA LEU A 356 -11.42 26.97 10.36
C LEU A 356 -12.74 26.61 9.67
N ALA A 357 -12.72 25.64 8.76
CA ALA A 357 -13.87 25.25 7.93
C ALA A 357 -14.81 24.23 8.60
N SER A 358 -14.44 23.67 9.74
CA SER A 358 -15.33 22.79 10.52
C SER A 358 -16.24 23.54 11.49
N ARG A 359 -15.95 24.83 11.79
CA ARG A 359 -16.78 25.68 12.65
C ARG A 359 -17.99 26.26 11.90
N GLU A 360 -19.20 25.91 12.34
CA GLU A 360 -20.44 26.41 11.73
C GLU A 360 -20.67 27.90 12.03
N ASP A 361 -20.24 28.36 13.21
CA ASP A 361 -20.38 29.75 13.67
C ASP A 361 -19.44 30.75 12.98
N LYS A 362 -18.45 30.25 12.22
CA LYS A 362 -17.39 31.03 11.57
C LYS A 362 -16.58 31.88 12.56
N ASP A 363 -16.49 31.50 13.84
CA ASP A 363 -15.61 32.14 14.80
C ASP A 363 -14.15 31.72 14.57
N TYR A 364 -13.56 32.33 13.54
CA TYR A 364 -12.19 32.05 13.14
C TYR A 364 -11.18 32.48 14.19
N LYS A 365 -11.47 33.53 14.97
CA LYS A 365 -10.54 34.03 15.99
C LYS A 365 -10.34 32.99 17.10
N THR A 366 -11.43 32.36 17.54
CA THR A 366 -11.36 31.29 18.53
C THR A 366 -10.60 30.09 17.97
N ALA A 367 -10.92 29.63 16.76
CA ALA A 367 -10.21 28.52 16.10
C ALA A 367 -8.69 28.73 16.01
N LEU A 368 -8.27 29.95 15.64
CA LEU A 368 -6.85 30.29 15.53
C LEU A 368 -6.16 30.37 16.88
N THR A 369 -6.84 30.88 17.90
CA THR A 369 -6.31 30.95 19.27
C THR A 369 -6.15 29.54 19.85
N GLU A 370 -7.10 28.64 19.61
CA GLU A 370 -7.02 27.24 20.01
C GLU A 370 -5.85 26.53 19.33
N LEU A 371 -5.70 26.71 18.02
CA LEU A 371 -4.62 26.05 17.27
C LEU A 371 -3.22 26.58 17.66
N ASP A 372 -3.10 27.87 17.94
CA ASP A 372 -1.86 28.46 18.46
C ASP A 372 -1.54 27.92 19.86
N HIS A 373 -2.55 27.79 20.73
CA HIS A 373 -2.40 27.19 22.04
C HIS A 373 -1.91 25.74 21.96
N ILE A 374 -2.54 24.93 21.09
CA ILE A 374 -2.13 23.54 20.84
C ILE A 374 -0.68 23.50 20.37
N SER A 375 -0.34 24.32 19.37
CA SER A 375 0.99 24.34 18.74
C SER A 375 2.11 24.78 19.69
N SER A 376 1.79 25.67 20.64
CA SER A 376 2.77 26.22 21.58
C SER A 376 2.86 25.46 22.91
N LYS A 377 1.81 24.75 23.33
CA LYS A 377 1.75 24.15 24.68
C LYS A 377 1.43 22.67 24.74
N GLU A 378 0.71 22.11 23.77
CA GLU A 378 0.17 20.75 23.89
C GLU A 378 0.96 19.69 23.10
N ILE A 379 1.58 20.06 21.98
CA ILE A 379 2.32 19.11 21.13
C ILE A 379 3.57 18.59 21.84
N ASP A 380 4.54 19.48 22.08
CA ASP A 380 5.78 19.18 22.78
C ASP A 380 6.35 20.46 23.39
N ARG A 381 5.97 20.72 24.64
CA ARG A 381 6.37 21.91 25.38
C ARG A 381 7.89 22.00 25.52
N ASP A 382 8.56 20.87 25.75
CA ASP A 382 10.02 20.82 25.91
C ASP A 382 10.74 21.24 24.63
N PHE A 383 10.16 20.94 23.46
CA PHE A 383 10.70 21.39 22.18
C PHE A 383 10.56 22.90 22.02
N VAL A 384 9.36 23.46 22.28
CA VAL A 384 9.08 24.89 22.07
C VAL A 384 9.81 25.80 23.08
N GLU A 385 10.05 25.32 24.31
CA GLU A 385 10.74 26.08 25.36
C GLU A 385 12.28 26.09 25.22
N GLN A 386 12.85 25.33 24.27
CA GLN A 386 14.28 25.36 24.00
C GLN A 386 14.75 26.74 23.52
N THR A 387 15.94 27.14 23.97
CA THR A 387 16.56 28.43 23.63
C THR A 387 17.20 28.44 22.25
N SER A 388 17.47 27.27 21.67
CA SER A 388 18.12 27.08 20.38
C SER A 388 17.44 25.97 19.59
N CYS A 389 17.36 26.13 18.28
CA CYS A 389 16.77 25.12 17.40
C CYS A 389 17.70 23.90 17.25
N PRO A 390 17.25 22.69 17.64
CA PRO A 390 18.00 21.48 17.35
C PRO A 390 17.98 21.18 15.85
N PRO A 391 18.94 20.41 15.32
CA PRO A 391 18.94 20.05 13.90
C PRO A 391 17.81 19.06 13.53
N THR A 392 17.41 18.21 14.46
CA THR A 392 16.35 17.22 14.27
C THR A 392 15.40 17.27 15.46
N TYR A 393 14.20 16.74 15.24
CA TYR A 393 13.15 16.59 16.22
C TYR A 393 12.69 15.14 16.20
N GLU A 394 12.76 14.47 17.34
CA GLU A 394 12.19 13.14 17.51
C GLU A 394 10.71 13.28 17.89
N PRO A 395 9.75 12.83 17.07
CA PRO A 395 8.34 13.04 17.35
C PRO A 395 7.88 12.29 18.59
N LYS A 396 7.41 13.04 19.58
CA LYS A 396 6.77 12.47 20.77
C LYS A 396 5.30 12.16 20.48
N PRO A 397 4.76 11.05 21.02
CA PRO A 397 3.32 10.79 20.99
C PRO A 397 2.52 11.96 21.57
N LEU A 398 1.36 12.30 20.98
CA LEU A 398 0.48 13.33 21.54
C LEU A 398 0.05 12.96 22.97
N PRO A 399 0.06 13.89 23.94
CA PRO A 399 -0.33 13.58 25.31
C PRO A 399 -1.82 13.24 25.46
N LYS A 400 -2.66 13.78 24.57
CA LYS A 400 -4.11 13.56 24.51
C LYS A 400 -4.59 13.69 23.06
N SER A 401 -5.77 13.15 22.74
CA SER A 401 -6.43 13.46 21.47
C SER A 401 -6.74 14.95 21.39
N ILE A 402 -6.58 15.53 20.20
CA ILE A 402 -6.91 16.93 19.90
C ILE A 402 -8.20 16.94 19.08
N PHE A 403 -9.18 17.70 19.55
CA PHE A 403 -10.46 17.87 18.88
C PHE A 403 -10.51 19.24 18.21
N LEU A 404 -10.88 19.29 16.93
CA LEU A 404 -11.02 20.53 16.17
C LEU A 404 -12.49 20.71 15.75
N GLY A 405 -12.88 21.96 15.52
CA GLY A 405 -14.18 22.27 14.94
C GLY A 405 -15.36 21.80 15.76
N ASP A 406 -15.42 22.19 17.04
CA ASP A 406 -16.48 21.78 17.96
C ASP A 406 -16.59 20.25 18.15
N GLY A 407 -15.46 19.54 18.04
CA GLY A 407 -15.38 18.10 18.22
C GLY A 407 -15.66 17.27 16.97
N ASN A 408 -15.73 17.91 15.79
CA ASN A 408 -16.04 17.23 14.54
C ASN A 408 -14.85 16.44 13.97
N LEU A 409 -13.62 16.84 14.29
CA LEU A 409 -12.39 16.21 13.83
C LEU A 409 -11.53 15.82 15.03
N GLU A 410 -11.11 14.56 15.09
CA GLU A 410 -10.23 14.05 16.13
C GLU A 410 -8.86 13.67 15.55
N ILE A 411 -7.82 14.28 16.09
CA ILE A 411 -6.43 13.87 15.92
C ILE A 411 -6.12 13.00 17.13
N LYS A 412 -5.90 11.70 16.92
CA LYS A 412 -5.81 10.75 18.03
C LYS A 412 -4.47 10.89 18.74
N ARG A 413 -4.48 10.42 19.99
CA ARG A 413 -3.27 10.22 20.78
C ARG A 413 -2.23 9.40 19.97
N ASP A 414 -0.96 9.70 20.17
CA ASP A 414 0.20 9.00 19.58
C ASP A 414 0.53 9.27 18.09
N GLU A 415 -0.22 10.13 17.41
CA GLU A 415 -0.14 10.27 15.94
C GLU A 415 0.87 11.29 15.38
N LEU A 416 1.76 11.83 16.22
CA LEU A 416 2.86 12.68 15.76
C LEU A 416 4.02 11.86 15.19
N ARG A 417 4.16 10.58 15.54
CA ARG A 417 5.17 9.74 14.90
C ARG A 417 4.81 9.60 13.41
N GLY A 418 5.73 10.02 12.56
CA GLY A 418 5.53 10.05 11.11
C GLY A 418 5.16 8.66 10.56
N GLY A 419 4.73 8.56 9.30
CA GLY A 419 4.84 7.29 8.56
C GLY A 419 3.72 6.25 8.79
N GLY A 420 2.90 6.39 9.84
CA GLY A 420 1.71 5.54 10.01
C GLY A 420 0.60 5.81 8.98
N VAL A 421 -0.38 4.92 8.93
CA VAL A 421 -1.60 5.07 8.09
C VAL A 421 -2.47 6.24 8.53
N SER A 422 -2.42 6.62 9.81
CA SER A 422 -3.20 7.75 10.33
C SER A 422 -2.86 9.08 9.67
N GLN A 423 -1.65 9.23 9.14
CA GLN A 423 -1.21 10.42 8.41
C GLN A 423 -1.41 10.33 6.90
N ARG A 424 -2.07 9.28 6.40
CA ARG A 424 -2.26 9.04 4.97
C ARG A 424 -3.28 9.99 4.36
N ILE A 425 -2.90 10.57 3.23
CA ILE A 425 -3.81 11.30 2.34
C ILE A 425 -4.60 10.29 1.51
N MET A 426 -5.92 10.42 1.53
CA MET A 426 -6.84 9.71 0.66
C MET A 426 -7.00 10.48 -0.65
N PHE A 427 -6.17 10.14 -1.64
CA PHE A 427 -6.31 10.66 -2.98
C PHE A 427 -7.54 10.06 -3.65
N VAL A 428 -8.58 10.87 -3.79
CA VAL A 428 -9.86 10.49 -4.42
C VAL A 428 -10.16 11.35 -5.64
N MET A 429 -9.56 12.54 -5.75
CA MET A 429 -9.75 13.46 -6.86
C MET A 429 -8.52 13.42 -7.77
N PRO A 430 -8.59 12.77 -8.95
CA PRO A 430 -7.45 12.68 -9.87
C PRO A 430 -7.20 13.99 -10.61
N TRP A 431 -5.96 14.20 -11.04
CA TRP A 431 -5.61 15.26 -11.98
C TRP A 431 -5.65 14.72 -13.42
N ARG A 432 -6.53 15.25 -14.26
CA ARG A 432 -6.67 14.82 -15.67
C ARG A 432 -6.03 15.78 -16.68
N GLY A 433 -5.13 16.63 -16.21
CA GLY A 433 -4.47 17.62 -17.05
C GLY A 433 -5.25 18.93 -17.17
N GLN A 434 -4.65 19.89 -17.86
CA GLN A 434 -5.19 21.24 -17.98
C GLN A 434 -6.32 21.27 -19.01
N SER A 435 -7.48 21.74 -18.58
CA SER A 435 -8.52 22.20 -19.48
C SER A 435 -8.76 23.68 -19.17
N SER A 436 -8.83 24.53 -20.20
CA SER A 436 -9.26 25.92 -20.07
C SER A 436 -10.74 26.08 -19.71
N ARG A 437 -11.42 24.97 -19.38
CA ARG A 437 -12.82 24.91 -19.00
C ARG A 437 -12.96 24.72 -17.49
N VAL A 438 -14.12 25.12 -16.99
CA VAL A 438 -14.53 24.83 -15.62
C VAL A 438 -14.69 23.33 -15.45
N ILE A 439 -13.86 22.71 -14.61
CA ILE A 439 -13.97 21.29 -14.28
C ILE A 439 -14.76 21.17 -12.98
N ARG A 440 -15.75 20.27 -12.96
CA ARG A 440 -16.52 19.94 -11.76
C ARG A 440 -16.44 18.46 -11.49
N VAL A 441 -15.95 18.08 -10.32
CA VAL A 441 -15.95 16.69 -9.85
C VAL A 441 -17.04 16.57 -8.78
N PRO A 442 -18.23 16.02 -9.12
CA PRO A 442 -19.30 15.84 -8.16
C PRO A 442 -18.98 14.74 -7.15
N ALA A 443 -19.15 15.05 -5.87
CA ALA A 443 -19.02 14.11 -4.76
C ALA A 443 -20.25 14.18 -3.86
N LYS A 444 -20.93 13.06 -3.70
CA LYS A 444 -22.14 12.92 -2.89
C LYS A 444 -21.82 12.34 -1.52
N PHE A 445 -22.15 13.10 -0.48
CA PHE A 445 -21.96 12.78 0.92
C PHE A 445 -23.31 12.57 1.60
N GLY A 446 -23.81 11.33 1.58
CA GLY A 446 -25.19 11.07 1.98
C GLY A 446 -26.19 11.80 1.08
N SER A 447 -26.88 12.81 1.63
CA SER A 447 -27.81 13.68 0.88
C SER A 447 -27.18 14.96 0.34
N GLU A 448 -25.97 15.30 0.76
CA GLU A 448 -25.30 16.55 0.40
C GLU A 448 -24.45 16.37 -0.88
N ASP A 449 -24.63 17.25 -1.86
CA ASP A 449 -23.78 17.30 -3.04
C ASP A 449 -22.66 18.32 -2.82
N ARG A 450 -21.42 17.86 -2.90
CA ARG A 450 -20.21 18.69 -2.86
C ARG A 450 -19.51 18.63 -4.20
N TYR A 451 -18.77 19.69 -4.49
CA TYR A 451 -18.03 19.82 -5.74
C TYR A 451 -16.61 20.26 -5.44
N LEU A 452 -15.64 19.55 -6.03
CA LEU A 452 -14.37 20.18 -6.37
C LEU A 452 -14.60 20.93 -7.68
N THR A 453 -14.40 22.25 -7.66
CA THR A 453 -14.52 23.09 -8.86
C THR A 453 -13.15 23.67 -9.20
N ILE A 454 -12.72 23.56 -10.45
CA ILE A 454 -11.46 24.13 -10.92
C ILE A 454 -11.79 25.24 -11.92
N LEU A 455 -11.36 26.46 -11.62
CA LEU A 455 -11.59 27.65 -12.43
C LEU A 455 -10.24 28.20 -12.91
N PRO A 456 -10.05 28.46 -14.21
CA PRO A 456 -8.87 29.19 -14.69
C PRO A 456 -8.84 30.61 -14.12
N ALA A 457 -7.72 30.99 -13.50
CA ALA A 457 -7.57 32.26 -12.80
C ALA A 457 -7.72 33.46 -13.75
N TYR A 458 -7.19 33.39 -14.98
CA TYR A 458 -7.36 34.45 -15.98
C TYR A 458 -8.84 34.70 -16.30
N HIS A 459 -9.60 33.64 -16.55
CA HIS A 459 -11.01 33.74 -16.94
C HIS A 459 -11.90 34.25 -15.80
N TYR A 460 -11.56 33.88 -14.56
CA TYR A 460 -12.19 34.40 -13.35
C TYR A 460 -11.98 35.91 -13.22
N LEU A 461 -10.74 36.41 -13.31
CA LEU A 461 -10.45 37.85 -13.22
C LEU A 461 -11.06 38.67 -14.36
N LYS A 462 -11.18 38.09 -15.56
CA LYS A 462 -11.81 38.76 -16.71
C LYS A 462 -13.34 38.81 -16.65
N GLY A 463 -13.96 38.13 -15.68
CA GLY A 463 -15.42 38.01 -15.60
C GLY A 463 -16.03 37.23 -16.77
N SER A 464 -15.24 36.42 -17.46
CA SER A 464 -15.69 35.62 -18.62
C SER A 464 -16.44 34.35 -18.23
N ILE A 465 -16.36 33.97 -16.96
CA ILE A 465 -17.12 32.85 -16.39
C ILE A 465 -18.50 33.38 -16.01
N LEU A 466 -19.56 32.76 -16.54
CA LEU A 466 -20.94 33.11 -16.16
C LEU A 466 -21.18 32.70 -14.69
N SER A 467 -21.54 33.67 -13.84
CA SER A 467 -21.87 33.49 -12.41
C SER A 467 -20.76 32.88 -11.51
N PRO A 468 -19.55 33.47 -11.47
CA PRO A 468 -18.45 32.95 -10.67
C PRO A 468 -18.76 32.99 -9.16
N ILE A 469 -19.55 33.97 -8.73
CA ILE A 469 -20.01 34.14 -7.34
C ILE A 469 -20.70 32.88 -6.82
N SER A 470 -21.46 32.17 -7.65
CA SER A 470 -22.17 30.96 -7.23
C SER A 470 -21.25 29.80 -6.85
N TYR A 471 -20.03 29.76 -7.40
CA TYR A 471 -19.03 28.76 -7.04
C TYR A 471 -18.21 29.18 -5.82
N ILE A 472 -17.90 30.47 -5.71
CA ILE A 472 -17.01 31.01 -4.68
C ILE A 472 -17.72 31.16 -3.33
N LYS A 473 -19.00 31.54 -3.33
CA LYS A 473 -19.74 31.82 -2.11
C LYS A 473 -19.74 30.63 -1.15
N ASP A 474 -19.31 30.87 0.09
CA ASP A 474 -19.22 29.89 1.17
C ASP A 474 -18.32 28.67 0.87
N SER A 475 -17.37 28.82 -0.05
CA SER A 475 -16.38 27.78 -0.40
C SER A 475 -15.00 28.06 0.21
N VAL A 476 -14.20 27.01 0.37
CA VAL A 476 -12.75 27.13 0.59
C VAL A 476 -12.10 27.30 -0.78
N VAL A 477 -11.45 28.43 -1.00
CA VAL A 477 -10.82 28.75 -2.28
C VAL A 477 -9.31 28.61 -2.17
N ILE A 478 -8.71 27.74 -2.99
CA ILE A 478 -7.26 27.56 -3.08
C ILE A 478 -6.77 28.23 -4.38
N ILE A 479 -5.89 29.21 -4.24
CA ILE A 479 -5.25 29.90 -5.35
C ILE A 479 -3.85 29.30 -5.51
N GLY A 480 -3.58 28.63 -6.62
CA GLY A 480 -2.32 27.93 -6.83
C GLY A 480 -1.96 27.78 -8.31
N ASN A 481 -0.79 27.23 -8.58
CA ASN A 481 -0.29 27.07 -9.94
C ASN A 481 -0.37 25.60 -10.40
N SER A 482 -0.73 25.36 -11.66
CA SER A 482 -0.58 24.03 -12.29
C SER A 482 0.12 24.09 -13.65
N HIS A 483 0.61 25.27 -14.03
CA HIS A 483 1.36 25.44 -15.26
C HIS A 483 2.63 24.60 -15.26
N TYR A 484 3.10 24.18 -16.44
CA TYR A 484 4.18 23.21 -16.57
C TYR A 484 5.50 23.66 -15.89
N ASP A 485 5.78 24.96 -15.93
CA ASP A 485 7.04 25.55 -15.45
C ASP A 485 7.13 25.74 -13.92
N THR A 486 6.07 25.48 -13.14
CA THR A 486 6.06 25.76 -11.68
C THR A 486 6.96 24.83 -10.88
N THR A 487 7.30 23.66 -11.42
CA THR A 487 7.89 22.51 -10.71
C THR A 487 7.10 21.99 -9.50
N ASP A 488 5.94 22.56 -9.20
CA ASP A 488 5.04 22.14 -8.12
C ASP A 488 4.14 20.99 -8.57
N ARG A 489 4.79 19.92 -9.05
CA ARG A 489 4.15 18.66 -9.43
C ARG A 489 4.69 17.55 -8.56
N HIS A 490 3.79 16.80 -7.97
CA HIS A 490 4.09 15.72 -7.04
C HIS A 490 3.62 14.40 -7.62
N GLU A 491 4.46 13.37 -7.55
CA GLU A 491 4.01 12.01 -7.84
C GLU A 491 3.12 11.54 -6.69
N THR A 492 1.89 11.15 -7.01
CA THR A 492 0.90 10.67 -6.04
C THR A 492 0.41 9.27 -6.43
N PRO A 493 -0.32 8.56 -5.57
CA PRO A 493 -0.94 7.29 -5.94
C PRO A 493 -1.83 7.33 -7.19
N LEU A 494 -2.34 8.52 -7.57
CA LEU A 494 -3.16 8.73 -8.77
C LEU A 494 -2.35 9.32 -9.95
N GLY A 495 -1.01 9.34 -9.86
CA GLY A 495 -0.10 9.95 -10.83
C GLY A 495 0.33 11.38 -10.45
N GLY A 496 0.97 12.07 -11.39
CA GLY A 496 1.46 13.44 -11.21
C GLY A 496 0.33 14.45 -10.95
N MET A 497 0.43 15.20 -9.85
CA MET A 497 -0.60 16.12 -9.36
C MET A 497 -0.01 17.49 -9.00
N PRO A 498 -0.66 18.62 -9.35
CA PRO A 498 -0.22 19.94 -8.91
C PRO A 498 -0.41 20.12 -7.40
N GLY A 499 0.47 20.86 -6.73
CA GLY A 499 0.47 21.06 -5.27
C GLY A 499 -0.90 21.47 -4.71
N MET A 500 -1.57 22.43 -5.34
CA MET A 500 -2.91 22.87 -4.89
C MET A 500 -3.97 21.76 -4.86
N LEU A 501 -3.88 20.76 -5.75
CA LEU A 501 -4.79 19.62 -5.76
C LEU A 501 -4.37 18.55 -4.75
N VAL A 502 -3.08 18.46 -4.44
CA VAL A 502 -2.59 17.68 -3.28
C VAL A 502 -3.17 18.27 -1.99
N LEU A 503 -3.09 19.59 -1.80
CA LEU A 503 -3.69 20.29 -0.64
C LEU A 503 -5.20 20.02 -0.56
N ALA A 504 -5.92 20.08 -1.69
CA ALA A 504 -7.35 19.79 -1.74
C ALA A 504 -7.66 18.35 -1.33
N ASN A 505 -6.95 17.35 -1.85
CA ASN A 505 -7.10 15.95 -1.42
C ASN A 505 -6.74 15.79 0.07
N GLY A 506 -5.72 16.53 0.54
CA GLY A 506 -5.32 16.61 1.94
C GLY A 506 -6.48 17.03 2.85
N ILE A 507 -7.06 18.19 2.57
CA ILE A 507 -8.21 18.75 3.29
C ILE A 507 -9.39 17.78 3.24
N TYR A 508 -9.74 17.27 2.06
CA TYR A 508 -10.82 16.30 1.91
C TYR A 508 -10.61 15.09 2.83
N SER A 509 -9.41 14.54 2.84
CA SER A 509 -9.09 13.35 3.63
C SER A 509 -9.31 13.56 5.12
N LEU A 510 -8.95 14.73 5.68
CA LEU A 510 -9.22 15.05 7.08
C LEU A 510 -10.73 15.01 7.39
N PHE A 511 -11.56 15.65 6.57
CA PHE A 511 -13.02 15.61 6.76
C PHE A 511 -13.58 14.21 6.54
N LEU A 512 -13.13 13.51 5.49
CA LEU A 512 -13.59 12.18 5.15
C LEU A 512 -13.38 11.19 6.29
N ASN A 513 -12.28 11.30 7.01
CA ASN A 513 -11.93 10.37 8.07
C ASN A 513 -12.38 10.86 9.46
N GLY A 514 -12.95 12.07 9.56
CA GLY A 514 -13.25 12.69 10.85
C GLY A 514 -11.98 13.05 11.64
N GLY A 515 -10.92 13.40 10.93
CA GLY A 515 -9.56 13.54 11.44
C GLY A 515 -8.63 12.59 10.69
N GLN A 516 -8.08 11.60 11.39
CA GLN A 516 -7.09 10.67 10.85
C GLN A 516 -7.68 9.29 10.52
N ILE A 517 -7.01 8.54 9.64
CA ILE A 517 -7.40 7.16 9.36
C ILE A 517 -7.15 6.33 10.62
N GLU A 518 -8.17 5.60 11.06
CA GLU A 518 -8.08 4.76 12.23
C GLU A 518 -7.09 3.60 11.98
N SER A 519 -5.93 3.65 12.65
CA SER A 519 -4.88 2.64 12.56
C SER A 519 -5.08 1.49 13.54
N LEU A 520 -5.66 1.73 14.71
CA LEU A 520 -5.80 0.78 15.81
C LEU A 520 -7.18 0.91 16.47
N GLY A 521 -7.92 -0.19 16.53
CA GLY A 521 -9.20 -0.27 17.23
C GLY A 521 -9.70 -1.70 17.30
N LEU A 522 -10.49 -2.03 18.34
CA LEU A 522 -11.08 -3.36 18.50
C LEU A 522 -11.89 -3.77 17.26
N LYS A 523 -12.59 -2.81 16.64
CA LYS A 523 -13.33 -3.03 15.39
C LYS A 523 -12.42 -3.48 14.24
N LYS A 524 -11.24 -2.87 14.11
CA LYS A 524 -10.24 -3.26 13.11
C LYS A 524 -9.69 -4.65 13.41
N ALA A 525 -9.29 -4.92 14.65
CA ALA A 525 -8.77 -6.23 15.05
C ALA A 525 -9.79 -7.35 14.79
N VAL A 526 -11.08 -7.11 15.07
CA VAL A 526 -12.17 -8.06 14.75
C VAL A 526 -12.33 -8.23 13.24
N ALA A 527 -12.29 -7.14 12.46
CA ALA A 527 -12.37 -7.22 11.00
C ALA A 527 -11.21 -8.04 10.42
N GLU A 528 -9.98 -7.74 10.82
CA GLU A 528 -8.77 -8.47 10.40
C GLU A 528 -8.85 -9.93 10.80
N PHE A 529 -9.28 -10.24 12.03
CA PHE A 529 -9.48 -11.61 12.47
C PHE A 529 -10.53 -12.35 11.62
N LEU A 530 -11.67 -11.73 11.33
CA LEU A 530 -12.69 -12.33 10.47
C LEU A 530 -12.19 -12.56 9.04
N LEU A 531 -11.39 -11.64 8.50
CA LEU A 531 -10.80 -11.80 7.17
C LEU A 531 -9.74 -12.91 7.15
N LEU A 532 -8.91 -12.98 8.19
CA LEU A 532 -7.96 -14.06 8.42
C LEU A 532 -8.66 -15.42 8.48
N LEU A 533 -9.78 -15.49 9.21
CA LEU A 533 -10.62 -16.68 9.29
C LEU A 533 -11.17 -17.07 7.91
N ILE A 534 -11.73 -16.11 7.16
CA ILE A 534 -12.27 -16.35 5.80
C ILE A 534 -11.16 -16.84 4.87
N PHE A 535 -9.98 -16.22 4.91
CA PHE A 535 -8.85 -16.62 4.09
C PHE A 535 -8.33 -18.01 4.47
N GLY A 536 -8.13 -18.28 5.77
CA GLY A 536 -7.71 -19.59 6.28
C GLY A 536 -8.70 -20.69 5.91
N LEU A 537 -10.01 -20.43 6.03
CA LEU A 537 -11.05 -21.34 5.55
C LEU A 537 -10.98 -21.56 4.04
N GLY A 538 -10.73 -20.50 3.25
CA GLY A 538 -10.52 -20.59 1.81
C GLY A 538 -9.36 -21.51 1.44
N VAL A 539 -8.17 -21.26 2.01
CA VAL A 539 -6.96 -22.09 1.84
C VAL A 539 -7.22 -23.54 2.23
N ALA A 540 -7.89 -23.76 3.36
CA ALA A 540 -8.20 -25.09 3.83
C ALA A 540 -9.16 -25.83 2.89
N LEU A 541 -10.23 -25.17 2.41
CA LEU A 541 -11.16 -25.73 1.43
C LEU A 541 -10.46 -26.12 0.13
N ILE A 542 -9.47 -25.34 -0.33
CA ILE A 542 -8.67 -25.68 -1.52
C ILE A 542 -7.77 -26.87 -1.26
N ASN A 543 -7.12 -26.92 -0.09
CA ASN A 543 -6.32 -28.08 0.30
C ASN A 543 -7.18 -29.35 0.34
N LEU A 544 -8.41 -29.25 0.84
CA LEU A 544 -9.37 -30.35 0.83
C LEU A 544 -9.78 -30.72 -0.60
N ALA A 545 -10.12 -29.74 -1.43
CA ALA A 545 -10.47 -29.95 -2.84
C ALA A 545 -9.30 -30.56 -3.65
N SER A 546 -8.06 -30.26 -3.25
CA SER A 546 -6.80 -30.79 -3.82
C SER A 546 -6.36 -32.12 -3.23
N SER A 547 -7.10 -32.65 -2.26
CA SER A 547 -6.78 -33.95 -1.68
C SER A 547 -6.92 -35.07 -2.72
N PRO A 548 -6.15 -36.17 -2.57
CA PRO A 548 -6.22 -37.30 -3.48
C PRO A 548 -7.60 -37.94 -3.59
N LYS A 549 -8.42 -37.78 -2.56
CA LYS A 549 -9.76 -38.34 -2.48
C LYS A 549 -10.75 -37.58 -3.38
N ILE A 550 -10.59 -36.27 -3.53
CA ILE A 550 -11.58 -35.40 -4.21
C ILE A 550 -11.10 -35.01 -5.62
N ALA A 551 -9.81 -34.73 -5.77
CA ALA A 551 -9.22 -34.30 -7.02
C ALA A 551 -8.78 -35.48 -7.90
N PRO A 552 -9.20 -35.51 -9.18
CA PRO A 552 -8.63 -36.43 -10.15
C PRO A 552 -7.10 -36.33 -10.20
N ASP A 553 -6.45 -37.47 -10.40
CA ASP A 553 -4.98 -37.58 -10.46
C ASP A 553 -4.36 -36.59 -11.44
N TRP A 554 -5.02 -36.35 -12.58
CA TRP A 554 -4.58 -35.40 -13.59
C TRP A 554 -4.61 -33.94 -13.09
N TRP A 555 -5.58 -33.55 -12.25
CA TRP A 555 -5.66 -32.19 -11.71
C TRP A 555 -4.54 -31.94 -10.70
N ARG A 556 -4.29 -32.90 -9.81
CA ARG A 556 -3.15 -32.85 -8.87
C ARG A 556 -1.81 -32.80 -9.61
N LYS A 557 -1.66 -33.61 -10.65
CA LYS A 557 -0.42 -33.72 -11.43
C LYS A 557 -0.16 -32.49 -12.31
N ARG A 558 -1.21 -31.92 -12.91
CA ARG A 558 -1.12 -30.87 -13.94
C ARG A 558 -1.37 -29.46 -13.43
N PHE A 559 -2.37 -29.26 -12.57
CA PHE A 559 -2.67 -27.95 -11.98
C PHE A 559 -2.01 -27.76 -10.62
N GLY A 560 -1.78 -28.80 -9.83
CA GLY A 560 -1.04 -28.70 -8.58
C GLY A 560 -1.62 -27.70 -7.56
N TYR A 561 -0.96 -27.59 -6.42
CA TYR A 561 -1.36 -26.68 -5.34
C TYR A 561 -1.20 -25.20 -5.73
N TRP A 562 -0.18 -24.88 -6.53
CA TRP A 562 0.25 -23.51 -6.78
C TRP A 562 -0.72 -22.68 -7.64
N PRO A 563 -1.13 -23.10 -8.85
CA PRO A 563 -2.21 -22.44 -9.61
C PRO A 563 -3.52 -22.24 -8.84
N ALA A 564 -3.94 -23.21 -8.02
CA ALA A 564 -5.11 -23.07 -7.18
C ALA A 564 -4.92 -21.95 -6.13
N MET A 565 -3.74 -21.89 -5.51
CA MET A 565 -3.38 -20.79 -4.61
C MET A 565 -3.33 -19.44 -5.34
N PHE A 566 -2.78 -19.36 -6.56
CA PHE A 566 -2.78 -18.11 -7.33
C PHE A 566 -4.19 -17.59 -7.60
N ILE A 567 -5.10 -18.46 -8.03
CA ILE A 567 -6.49 -18.09 -8.29
C ILE A 567 -7.13 -17.56 -7.01
N VAL A 568 -6.86 -18.21 -5.88
CA VAL A 568 -7.49 -17.87 -4.61
C VAL A 568 -6.89 -16.61 -4.02
N THR A 569 -5.57 -16.46 -4.05
CA THR A 569 -4.92 -15.21 -3.66
C THR A 569 -5.37 -14.06 -4.55
N GLY A 570 -5.56 -14.27 -5.85
CA GLY A 570 -6.07 -13.26 -6.77
C GLY A 570 -7.53 -12.88 -6.51
N ILE A 571 -8.43 -13.87 -6.40
CA ILE A 571 -9.87 -13.64 -6.18
C ILE A 571 -10.13 -13.11 -4.77
N ILE A 572 -9.62 -13.80 -3.74
CA ILE A 572 -9.80 -13.39 -2.35
C ILE A 572 -9.05 -12.08 -2.12
N GLY A 573 -7.81 -11.95 -2.58
CA GLY A 573 -7.06 -10.68 -2.46
C GLY A 573 -7.79 -9.51 -3.12
N GLY A 574 -8.30 -9.68 -4.35
CA GLY A 574 -9.12 -8.68 -5.03
C GLY A 574 -10.40 -8.34 -4.26
N PHE A 575 -11.09 -9.35 -3.73
CA PHE A 575 -12.27 -9.15 -2.90
C PHE A 575 -11.95 -8.42 -1.58
N LEU A 576 -10.83 -8.74 -0.94
CA LEU A 576 -10.35 -8.09 0.28
C LEU A 576 -9.99 -6.63 0.02
N ILE A 577 -9.23 -6.34 -1.05
CA ILE A 577 -8.95 -4.96 -1.50
C ILE A 577 -10.24 -4.19 -1.70
N PHE A 578 -11.17 -4.77 -2.46
CA PHE A 578 -12.46 -4.15 -2.74
C PHE A 578 -13.22 -3.88 -1.44
N SER A 579 -13.28 -4.85 -0.53
CA SER A 579 -13.95 -4.74 0.76
C SER A 579 -13.31 -3.69 1.66
N SER A 580 -11.99 -3.71 1.83
CA SER A 580 -11.24 -2.70 2.58
C SER A 580 -11.48 -1.31 2.02
N SER A 581 -11.52 -1.16 0.69
CA SER A 581 -11.80 0.14 0.06
C SER A 581 -13.23 0.63 0.31
N ARG A 582 -14.20 -0.28 0.41
CA ARG A 582 -15.60 0.04 0.74
C ARG A 582 -15.76 0.39 2.22
N ILE A 583 -15.05 -0.30 3.11
CA ILE A 583 -14.99 0.00 4.55
C ILE A 583 -14.39 1.40 4.74
N LEU A 584 -13.26 1.69 4.10
CA LEU A 584 -12.59 2.99 4.17
C LEU A 584 -13.51 4.16 3.74
N ARG A 585 -14.42 3.92 2.79
CA ARG A 585 -15.40 4.91 2.32
C ARG A 585 -16.67 5.04 3.18
N GLY A 586 -16.92 4.14 4.14
CA GLY A 586 -18.14 4.13 4.95
C GLY A 586 -19.32 3.37 4.36
N GLY A 587 -19.06 2.46 3.42
CA GLY A 587 -20.11 1.81 2.60
C GLY A 587 -20.60 0.45 3.08
N VAL A 588 -20.13 -0.05 4.22
CA VAL A 588 -20.41 -1.41 4.69
C VAL A 588 -20.77 -1.37 6.17
N TRP A 589 -21.94 -1.88 6.54
CA TRP A 589 -22.34 -2.03 7.95
C TRP A 589 -21.46 -3.09 8.64
N PRO A 590 -20.97 -2.88 9.88
CA PRO A 590 -21.23 -1.76 10.79
C PRO A 590 -20.35 -0.51 10.62
N TRP A 591 -19.44 -0.48 9.65
CA TRP A 591 -18.51 0.64 9.40
C TRP A 591 -19.11 1.72 8.50
N ASN A 592 -20.26 2.27 8.88
CA ASN A 592 -20.91 3.31 8.08
C ASN A 592 -20.15 4.66 8.14
N GLU A 593 -19.30 4.84 9.15
CA GLU A 593 -18.57 6.10 9.37
C GLU A 593 -17.38 6.30 8.42
N GLY A 594 -16.86 5.23 7.82
CA GLY A 594 -15.63 5.26 7.00
C GLY A 594 -14.36 5.43 7.83
N GLY A 595 -13.26 5.77 7.16
CA GLY A 595 -11.99 6.14 7.81
C GLY A 595 -11.23 4.99 8.47
N VAL A 596 -11.64 3.73 8.27
CA VAL A 596 -10.92 2.55 8.77
C VAL A 596 -10.22 1.87 7.61
N TRP A 597 -8.89 1.74 7.71
CA TRP A 597 -8.11 0.92 6.81
C TRP A 597 -7.86 -0.46 7.42
N VAL A 598 -8.20 -1.50 6.66
CA VAL A 598 -7.97 -2.89 7.03
C VAL A 598 -6.90 -3.45 6.11
N ASP A 599 -5.69 -3.61 6.65
CA ASP A 599 -4.57 -4.14 5.90
C ASP A 599 -4.66 -5.67 5.83
N PHE A 600 -4.86 -6.17 4.62
CA PHE A 600 -4.89 -7.60 4.33
C PHE A 600 -3.56 -8.09 3.76
N SER A 601 -2.63 -7.20 3.41
CA SER A 601 -1.39 -7.56 2.73
C SER A 601 -0.46 -8.33 3.68
N LEU A 602 -0.22 -7.81 4.89
CA LEU A 602 0.67 -8.45 5.87
C LEU A 602 0.15 -9.81 6.37
N PRO A 603 -1.12 -9.95 6.78
CA PRO A 603 -1.62 -11.24 7.24
C PRO A 603 -1.62 -12.29 6.12
N LEU A 604 -1.91 -11.89 4.88
CA LEU A 604 -1.86 -12.79 3.72
C LEU A 604 -0.44 -13.25 3.41
N VAL A 605 0.54 -12.35 3.48
CA VAL A 605 1.96 -12.69 3.37
C VAL A 605 2.38 -13.66 4.48
N ALA A 606 1.95 -13.43 5.73
CA ALA A 606 2.27 -14.29 6.85
C ALA A 606 1.70 -15.72 6.69
N ILE A 607 0.42 -15.85 6.30
CA ILE A 607 -0.19 -17.17 6.04
C ILE A 607 0.51 -17.87 4.88
N PHE A 608 0.86 -17.12 3.83
CA PHE A 608 1.58 -17.66 2.69
C PHE A 608 2.95 -18.22 3.10
N PHE A 609 3.74 -17.47 3.88
CA PHE A 609 5.02 -17.95 4.41
C PHE A 609 4.84 -19.16 5.34
N HIS A 610 3.83 -19.16 6.20
CA HIS A 610 3.54 -20.30 7.06
C HIS A 610 3.25 -21.56 6.24
N HIS A 611 2.45 -21.44 5.18
CA HIS A 611 2.14 -22.58 4.32
C HIS A 611 3.36 -23.09 3.55
N ILE A 612 4.23 -22.18 3.11
CA ILE A 612 5.52 -22.54 2.51
C ILE A 612 6.35 -23.37 3.50
N VAL A 613 6.53 -22.87 4.73
CA VAL A 613 7.34 -23.53 5.76
C VAL A 613 6.79 -24.90 6.16
N THR A 614 5.47 -25.01 6.35
CA THR A 614 4.83 -26.29 6.69
C THR A 614 4.97 -27.32 5.57
N ARG A 615 4.85 -26.90 4.31
CA ARG A 615 5.10 -27.79 3.17
C ARG A 615 6.54 -28.26 3.10
N PHE A 616 7.52 -27.39 3.31
CA PHE A 616 8.92 -27.78 3.39
C PHE A 616 9.17 -28.79 4.51
N HIS A 617 8.51 -28.61 5.67
CA HIS A 617 8.61 -29.54 6.78
C HIS A 617 8.00 -30.91 6.47
N ASP A 618 6.82 -30.95 5.86
CA ASP A 618 6.16 -32.19 5.43
C ASP A 618 6.99 -32.94 4.38
N LEU A 619 7.53 -32.22 3.39
CA LEU A 619 8.46 -32.77 2.39
C LEU A 619 9.70 -33.36 3.06
N GLY A 620 10.30 -32.64 4.03
CA GLY A 620 11.43 -33.13 4.80
C GLY A 620 11.14 -34.43 5.54
N LYS A 621 9.91 -34.61 6.07
CA LYS A 621 9.48 -35.88 6.70
C LYS A 621 9.37 -37.00 5.67
N THR A 622 8.72 -36.75 4.53
CA THR A 622 8.57 -37.76 3.48
C THR A 622 9.92 -38.19 2.92
N VAL A 623 10.85 -37.25 2.70
CA VAL A 623 12.22 -37.56 2.29
C VAL A 623 12.92 -38.41 3.36
N LYS A 624 12.82 -38.04 4.64
CA LYS A 624 13.42 -38.82 5.73
C LYS A 624 12.85 -40.24 5.82
N GLU A 625 11.53 -40.41 5.69
CA GLU A 625 10.88 -41.72 5.67
C GLU A 625 11.33 -42.54 4.45
N ALA A 626 11.41 -41.94 3.26
CA ALA A 626 11.90 -42.60 2.06
C ALA A 626 13.37 -43.03 2.21
N THR A 627 14.23 -42.16 2.74
CA THR A 627 15.65 -42.49 3.01
C THR A 627 15.78 -43.60 4.05
N THR A 628 14.97 -43.60 5.11
CA THR A 628 14.97 -44.70 6.10
C THR A 628 14.54 -46.01 5.45
N ASN A 629 13.47 -46.01 4.65
CA ASN A 629 12.99 -47.19 3.94
C ASN A 629 14.03 -47.72 2.94
N GLU A 630 14.73 -46.83 2.24
CA GLU A 630 15.83 -47.17 1.33
C GLU A 630 17.01 -47.77 2.09
N LEU A 631 17.42 -47.18 3.22
CA LEU A 631 18.47 -47.73 4.08
C LEU A 631 18.10 -49.10 4.64
N GLU A 632 16.85 -49.30 5.06
CA GLU A 632 16.36 -50.61 5.48
C GLU A 632 16.35 -51.63 4.33
N ALA A 633 16.00 -51.20 3.12
CA ALA A 633 16.05 -52.06 1.94
C ALA A 633 17.48 -52.48 1.60
N ILE A 634 18.43 -51.54 1.64
CA ILE A 634 19.87 -51.78 1.43
C ILE A 634 20.42 -52.73 2.51
N ALA A 635 20.02 -52.55 3.77
CA ALA A 635 20.42 -53.44 4.86
C ALA A 635 19.90 -54.88 4.63
N ARG A 636 18.62 -55.03 4.25
CA ARG A 636 18.04 -56.35 3.92
C ARG A 636 18.73 -57.00 2.72
N GLU A 637 19.05 -56.23 1.68
CA GLU A 637 19.79 -56.73 0.52
C GLU A 637 21.20 -57.20 0.90
N THR A 638 21.86 -56.46 1.80
CA THR A 638 23.19 -56.83 2.33
C THR A 638 23.13 -58.13 3.12
N ASP A 639 22.15 -58.30 4.02
CA ASP A 639 21.94 -59.54 4.79
C ASP A 639 21.69 -60.74 3.87
N VAL A 640 20.83 -60.57 2.85
CA VAL A 640 20.55 -61.62 1.85
C VAL A 640 21.82 -62.00 1.08
N ARG A 641 22.65 -61.01 0.72
CA ARG A 641 23.92 -61.24 0.04
C ARG A 641 24.92 -62.00 0.92
N GLU A 642 25.02 -61.65 2.20
CA GLU A 642 25.85 -62.40 3.16
C GLU A 642 25.38 -63.85 3.31
N MET A 643 24.07 -64.09 3.44
CA MET A 643 23.50 -65.44 3.49
C MET A 643 23.80 -66.23 2.21
N ALA A 644 23.66 -65.61 1.03
CA ALA A 644 23.98 -66.24 -0.24
C ALA A 644 25.45 -66.65 -0.33
N THR A 645 26.38 -65.79 0.09
CA THR A 645 27.82 -66.12 0.11
C THR A 645 28.16 -67.24 1.10
N LYS A 646 27.45 -67.32 2.24
CA LYS A 646 27.60 -68.41 3.20
C LYS A 646 27.13 -69.75 2.61
N MET A 647 25.95 -69.76 1.99
CA MET A 647 25.41 -70.96 1.32
C MET A 647 26.31 -71.42 0.16
N GLU A 648 26.91 -70.49 -0.57
CA GLU A 648 27.86 -70.82 -1.64
C GLU A 648 29.13 -71.48 -1.09
N LYS A 649 29.67 -70.98 0.03
CA LYS A 649 30.80 -71.63 0.73
C LYS A 649 30.45 -73.03 1.23
N GLU A 650 29.28 -73.20 1.85
CA GLU A 650 28.81 -74.51 2.32
C GLU A 650 28.61 -75.50 1.15
N LYS A 651 28.09 -75.03 0.02
CA LYS A 651 27.96 -75.82 -1.21
C LYS A 651 29.31 -76.28 -1.74
N LEU A 652 30.32 -75.40 -1.76
CA LEU A 652 31.69 -75.76 -2.19
C LEU A 652 32.28 -76.84 -1.28
N VAL A 653 32.14 -76.70 0.05
CA VAL A 653 32.58 -77.74 1.01
C VAL A 653 31.89 -79.08 0.72
N CYS A 654 30.58 -79.08 0.50
CA CYS A 654 29.82 -80.29 0.18
C CYS A 654 30.25 -80.92 -1.15
N GLN A 655 30.59 -80.11 -2.17
CA GLN A 655 31.11 -80.59 -3.45
C GLN A 655 32.48 -81.25 -3.30
N ASP A 656 33.37 -80.67 -2.49
CA ASP A 656 34.68 -81.25 -2.19
C ASP A 656 34.55 -82.58 -1.44
N GLU A 657 33.67 -82.66 -0.43
CA GLU A 657 33.37 -83.91 0.28
C GLU A 657 32.78 -84.98 -0.64
N LEU A 658 31.86 -84.60 -1.54
CA LEU A 658 31.28 -85.51 -2.53
C LEU A 658 32.36 -86.03 -3.50
N HIS A 659 33.27 -85.17 -3.93
CA HIS A 659 34.38 -85.56 -4.80
C HIS A 659 35.30 -86.56 -4.09
N LYS A 660 35.65 -86.30 -2.82
CA LYS A 660 36.42 -87.21 -1.99
C LYS A 660 35.72 -88.56 -1.81
N CYS A 661 34.42 -88.56 -1.51
CA CYS A 661 33.63 -89.79 -1.38
C CYS A 661 33.59 -90.60 -2.69
N LYS A 662 33.48 -89.93 -3.85
CA LYS A 662 33.57 -90.60 -5.17
C LYS A 662 34.94 -91.21 -5.41
N GLN A 663 36.01 -90.54 -5.02
CA GLN A 663 37.38 -91.08 -5.11
C GLN A 663 37.53 -92.32 -4.22
N ASP A 664 37.11 -92.23 -2.95
CA ASP A 664 37.15 -93.35 -2.00
C ASP A 664 36.35 -94.56 -2.52
N ASN A 665 35.15 -94.34 -3.07
CA ASN A 665 34.34 -95.40 -3.68
C ASN A 665 35.04 -96.05 -4.89
N THR A 666 35.67 -95.23 -5.74
CA THR A 666 36.43 -95.72 -6.91
C THR A 666 37.62 -96.57 -6.47
N GLN A 667 38.32 -96.13 -5.43
CA GLN A 667 39.44 -96.87 -4.85
C GLN A 667 38.99 -98.19 -4.23
N LEU A 668 37.87 -98.19 -3.50
CA LEU A 668 37.29 -99.39 -2.92
C LEU A 668 36.83 -100.40 -3.99
N LEU A 669 36.25 -99.92 -5.09
CA LEU A 669 35.92 -100.76 -6.26
C LEU A 669 37.16 -101.39 -6.90
N LEU A 670 38.27 -100.64 -7.01
CA LEU A 670 39.55 -101.17 -7.50
C LEU A 670 40.12 -102.24 -6.57
N GLU A 671 40.05 -102.05 -5.25
CA GLU A 671 40.47 -103.05 -4.25
C GLU A 671 39.60 -104.31 -4.29
N LEU A 672 38.27 -104.16 -4.47
CA LEU A 672 37.35 -105.27 -4.66
C LEU A 672 37.65 -106.04 -5.96
N GLN A 673 37.95 -105.34 -7.05
CA GLN A 673 38.37 -105.99 -8.30
C GLN A 673 39.68 -106.76 -8.10
N LYS A 674 40.67 -106.16 -7.43
CA LYS A 674 41.98 -106.79 -7.17
C LYS A 674 41.83 -108.05 -6.29
N SER A 675 41.03 -107.99 -5.23
CA SER A 675 40.74 -109.14 -4.37
C SER A 675 39.93 -110.23 -5.08
N SER A 676 39.00 -109.87 -5.99
CA SER A 676 38.29 -110.85 -6.82
C SER A 676 39.22 -111.57 -7.80
N LYS A 677 40.26 -110.88 -8.30
CA LYS A 677 41.27 -111.44 -9.20
C LYS A 677 42.19 -112.42 -8.45
N LEU A 678 42.63 -112.05 -7.25
CA LEU A 678 43.41 -112.91 -6.33
C LEU A 678 42.65 -114.14 -5.82
N ARG A 679 41.31 -114.17 -5.86
CA ARG A 679 40.51 -115.37 -5.54
C ARG A 679 40.32 -116.31 -6.74
N LYS A 680 40.58 -115.84 -7.96
CA LYS A 680 40.44 -116.64 -9.19
C LYS A 680 41.76 -117.28 -9.62
N GLU A 681 42.88 -116.71 -9.21
CA GLU A 681 44.20 -117.34 -9.16
C GLU A 681 44.29 -118.26 -7.94
#